data_AF-A0A1L1PD78-F1
#
_entry.id   AF-A0A1L1PD78-F1
#
_cell.length_a   1.000
_cell.length_b   1.000
_cell.length_c   1.000
_cell.angle_alpha   90.00
_cell.angle_beta   90.00
_cell.angle_gamma   90.00
#
_symmetry.space_group_name_H-M   'P 1'
#
loop_
_entity.id
_entity.type
_entity.pdbx_description
1 polymer ?
#
loop_
_entity_poly.entity_id
_entity_poly.type
_entity_poly.pdbx_seq_one_letter_code
_entity_poly.pdbx_strand_id
1 'polypeptide(L)'
;MTVSTQGLQLRSVSRRLSEWVELLSSMRFAISLLTVICIASVIGTVVKQNEPFNNYVNQFGPFWADVFAAANLYTVYSAWWFLLILAFLVISTSLCIARNTPKILVDLKAYKENIREQSLKAFPHKAQAELSEAPEAAANRMGQALLGAGWKVKLQSRETPQGMGWMVAAKTGAANKWGYIAAHSAIVLVCVGGLLDGDLMVRAQTWFNGKQIYEGGGMIADVPAQHRLSTSNPTFRGNLLVTEGTASSTAILTQPGGVLLQELPFSVELKKFIVEYYDTGMPRLFASEIVIHDRETGETKEARVEVNHPAFHRGVAIYQSSFDDGGSRVKLKAVPINGHARSFEVEGNIGGSTELSNGDEKLGLEFTSLRVINVENFSATGGGADVRKVDLRESIESRLGAAHKTVTEKTLRNVGPSVTYKLRDAAGQAVEYHNYMLPVELDGQRVYLLGLRDTPQESFRYLRVPADENDSLDGFVRLRAALDDPAMRAEAVRRYAAQSVEPGRADLEQALVASASRALALFAGAERVTAVADAATGVNGANGANGAAGSDPKGGLQAVAAFLQSNVPDAERERAGDVLVRILNGTLFELLQLCREKAGLAPLPRDEPAQRFMTQAVISLSDTFFYPAPMAFQLADFTHVQASVFQVARAPGKTVVYLGCLLLIIGVFAMLYVRERRLWVWLAPAGQGAQAAMALSTNRKTLDADREFDQLKTRLLSR
;
A
#
# COMPACT_ATOMS: atom_id res chain seq x y z
N MET A 1 -44.96 -0.98 21.00
CA MET A 1 -44.28 -1.53 22.19
C MET A 1 -43.01 -0.73 22.37
N THR A 2 -42.80 -0.12 23.52
CA THR A 2 -41.51 0.46 23.87
C THR A 2 -40.52 -0.69 24.05
N VAL A 3 -39.55 -0.81 23.14
CA VAL A 3 -38.46 -1.78 23.28
C VAL A 3 -37.63 -1.28 24.47
N SER A 4 -37.67 -2.00 25.59
CA SER A 4 -36.85 -1.64 26.76
C SER A 4 -35.37 -1.70 26.37
N THR A 5 -34.64 -0.64 26.67
CA THR A 5 -33.19 -0.54 26.45
C THR A 5 -32.38 -1.30 27.51
N GLN A 6 -33.03 -1.79 28.57
CA GLN A 6 -32.44 -2.59 29.64
C GLN A 6 -32.28 -4.06 29.21
N GLY A 7 -31.24 -4.73 29.70
CA GLY A 7 -30.90 -6.11 29.31
C GLY A 7 -31.80 -7.22 29.86
N LEU A 8 -31.36 -8.46 29.72
CA LEU A 8 -31.92 -9.69 30.24
C LEU A 8 -31.68 -9.77 31.75
N GLN A 9 -32.76 -9.71 32.53
CA GLN A 9 -32.73 -10.00 33.96
C GLN A 9 -32.87 -11.50 34.15
N LEU A 10 -31.78 -12.17 34.54
CA LEU A 10 -31.81 -13.57 34.91
C LEU A 10 -32.30 -13.69 36.36
N ARG A 11 -33.27 -14.57 36.62
CA ARG A 11 -33.53 -15.05 37.99
C ARG A 11 -32.43 -16.04 38.37
N SER A 12 -31.21 -15.54 38.56
CA SER A 12 -30.01 -16.28 38.91
C SER A 12 -29.68 -16.09 40.39
N VAL A 13 -29.13 -17.11 41.04
CA VAL A 13 -28.68 -17.06 42.44
C VAL A 13 -27.47 -16.12 42.61
N SER A 14 -26.68 -15.92 41.54
CA SER A 14 -25.56 -14.98 41.52
C SER A 14 -25.98 -13.64 40.94
N ARG A 15 -25.96 -12.60 41.79
CA ARG A 15 -26.24 -11.21 41.43
C ARG A 15 -25.27 -10.70 40.34
N ARG A 16 -23.99 -11.06 40.43
CA ARG A 16 -22.97 -10.66 39.46
C ARG A 16 -23.26 -11.20 38.06
N LEU A 17 -23.62 -12.49 37.93
CA LEU A 17 -23.95 -13.08 36.62
C LEU A 17 -25.18 -12.42 35.99
N SER A 18 -26.17 -12.05 36.80
CA SER A 18 -27.34 -11.31 36.30
C SER A 18 -26.97 -9.92 35.80
N GLU A 19 -26.15 -9.18 36.55
CA GLU A 19 -25.69 -7.83 36.16
C GLU A 19 -24.86 -7.87 34.86
N TRP A 20 -23.99 -8.87 34.69
CA TRP A 20 -23.21 -9.07 33.47
C TRP A 20 -24.07 -9.38 32.25
N VAL A 21 -25.05 -10.29 32.39
CA VAL A 21 -25.96 -10.62 31.29
C VAL A 21 -26.85 -9.44 30.94
N GLU A 22 -27.27 -8.64 31.93
CA GLU A 22 -28.04 -7.42 31.69
C GLU A 22 -27.22 -6.37 30.93
N LEU A 23 -25.95 -6.15 31.30
CA LEU A 23 -25.06 -5.25 30.58
C LEU A 23 -24.82 -5.72 29.14
N LEU A 24 -24.45 -6.99 28.96
CA LEU A 24 -24.11 -7.56 27.66
C LEU A 24 -25.31 -7.61 26.71
N SER A 25 -26.54 -7.70 27.21
CA SER A 25 -27.75 -7.70 26.37
C SER A 25 -28.41 -6.32 26.23
N SER A 26 -27.72 -5.25 26.63
CA SER A 26 -28.17 -3.87 26.49
C SER A 26 -27.92 -3.33 25.08
N MET A 27 -28.95 -2.70 24.48
CA MET A 27 -28.84 -2.06 23.17
C MET A 27 -27.85 -0.88 23.19
N ARG A 28 -27.77 -0.16 24.32
CA ARG A 28 -26.86 0.98 24.48
C ARG A 28 -25.41 0.53 24.50
N PHE A 29 -25.14 -0.59 25.15
CA PHE A 29 -23.82 -1.19 25.22
C PHE A 29 -23.33 -1.61 23.81
N ALA A 30 -24.16 -2.28 23.02
CA ALA A 30 -23.83 -2.65 21.65
C ALA A 30 -23.52 -1.43 20.77
N ILE A 31 -24.31 -0.36 20.86
CA ILE A 31 -24.08 0.88 20.09
C ILE A 31 -22.75 1.53 20.50
N SER A 32 -22.44 1.59 21.80
CA SER A 32 -21.16 2.10 22.29
C SER A 32 -19.98 1.28 21.75
N LEU A 33 -20.06 -0.06 21.78
CA LEU A 33 -19.00 -0.92 21.22
C LEU A 33 -18.81 -0.70 19.72
N LEU A 34 -19.91 -0.58 18.96
CA LEU A 34 -19.86 -0.31 17.52
C LEU A 34 -19.14 1.01 17.24
N THR A 35 -19.44 2.08 17.99
CA THR A 35 -18.74 3.37 17.86
C THR A 35 -17.24 3.24 18.10
N VAL A 36 -16.84 2.49 19.14
CA VAL A 36 -15.42 2.27 19.44
C VAL A 36 -14.73 1.48 18.32
N ILE A 37 -15.37 0.44 17.78
CA ILE A 37 -14.85 -0.32 16.62
C ILE A 37 -14.70 0.58 15.39
N CYS A 38 -15.66 1.46 15.13
CA CYS A 38 -15.58 2.41 14.02
C CYS A 38 -14.37 3.35 14.18
N ILE A 39 -14.15 3.93 15.36
CA ILE A 39 -12.99 4.79 15.63
C ILE A 39 -11.68 4.02 15.45
N ALA A 40 -11.58 2.81 16.03
CA ALA A 40 -10.42 1.94 15.87
C ALA A 40 -10.14 1.61 14.39
N SER A 41 -11.19 1.33 13.61
CA SER A 41 -11.07 1.02 12.19
C SER A 41 -10.58 2.21 11.38
N VAL A 42 -11.03 3.43 11.70
CA VAL A 42 -10.54 4.67 11.07
C VAL A 42 -9.05 4.88 11.34
N ILE A 43 -8.59 4.66 12.57
CA ILE A 43 -7.17 4.73 12.92
C ILE A 43 -6.37 3.71 12.10
N GLY A 44 -6.85 2.48 11.99
CA GLY A 44 -6.22 1.42 11.20
C GLY A 44 -6.14 1.71 9.69
N THR A 45 -7.03 2.55 9.15
CA THR A 45 -6.93 3.03 7.76
C THR A 45 -5.95 4.19 7.58
N VAL A 46 -5.75 5.04 8.59
CA VAL A 46 -4.82 6.17 8.52
C VAL A 46 -3.38 5.69 8.72
N VAL A 47 -3.17 4.80 9.69
CA VAL A 47 -1.87 4.16 9.95
C VAL A 47 -1.78 2.92 9.08
N LYS A 48 -0.91 2.93 8.05
CA LYS A 48 -0.68 1.74 7.21
C LYS A 48 -0.31 0.54 8.10
N GLN A 49 -0.92 -0.61 7.85
CA GLN A 49 -0.75 -1.80 8.69
C GLN A 49 0.44 -2.66 8.21
N ASN A 50 1.16 -3.30 9.14
CA ASN A 50 2.27 -4.23 8.87
C ASN A 50 3.45 -3.65 8.03
N GLU A 51 3.75 -2.35 8.16
CA GLU A 51 4.96 -1.77 7.55
C GLU A 51 6.20 -2.01 8.45
N PRO A 52 7.42 -1.93 7.89
CA PRO A 52 8.65 -1.92 8.69
C PRO A 52 8.66 -0.79 9.74
N PHE A 53 9.16 -1.08 10.94
CA PHE A 53 9.13 -0.13 12.06
C PHE A 53 9.71 1.26 11.74
N ASN A 54 10.82 1.30 10.98
CA ASN A 54 11.48 2.54 10.60
C ASN A 54 10.60 3.44 9.71
N ASN A 55 9.69 2.89 8.90
CA ASN A 55 8.77 3.68 8.10
C ASN A 55 7.83 4.49 9.02
N TYR A 56 7.40 3.92 10.15
CA TYR A 56 6.62 4.64 11.14
C TYR A 56 7.44 5.70 11.88
N VAL A 57 8.71 5.42 12.20
CA VAL A 57 9.62 6.39 12.80
C VAL A 57 9.83 7.58 11.86
N ASN A 58 10.05 7.35 10.57
CA ASN A 58 10.23 8.40 9.57
C ASN A 58 8.95 9.22 9.38
N GLN A 59 7.77 8.60 9.46
CA GLN A 59 6.50 9.28 9.24
C GLN A 59 5.98 10.04 10.48
N PHE A 60 6.17 9.49 11.68
CA PHE A 60 5.55 9.99 12.93
C PHE A 60 6.57 10.41 14.00
N GLY A 61 7.85 10.14 13.81
CA GLY A 61 8.91 10.31 14.81
C GLY A 61 9.04 9.12 15.77
N PRO A 62 10.21 8.95 16.44
CA PRO A 62 10.47 7.80 17.31
C PRO A 62 9.44 7.62 18.44
N PHE A 63 9.09 8.72 19.12
CA PHE A 63 8.17 8.68 20.26
C PHE A 63 6.78 8.14 19.89
N TRP A 64 6.17 8.68 18.83
CA TRP A 64 4.85 8.22 18.40
C TRP A 64 4.89 6.82 17.82
N ALA A 65 6.01 6.44 17.19
CA ALA A 65 6.19 5.09 16.72
C ALA A 65 6.18 4.07 17.89
N ASP A 66 6.91 4.35 18.97
CA ASP A 66 6.89 3.51 20.18
C ASP A 66 5.51 3.46 20.83
N VAL A 67 4.79 4.58 20.90
CA VAL A 67 3.42 4.62 21.43
C VAL A 67 2.47 3.76 20.60
N PHE A 68 2.55 3.84 19.27
CA PHE A 68 1.73 3.03 18.37
C PHE A 68 2.09 1.55 18.44
N ALA A 69 3.37 1.21 18.60
CA ALA A 69 3.83 -0.15 18.83
C ALA A 69 3.25 -0.71 20.14
N ALA A 70 3.37 0.02 21.25
CA ALA A 70 2.86 -0.39 22.56
C ALA A 70 1.34 -0.61 22.55
N ALA A 71 0.60 0.20 21.80
CA ALA A 71 -0.84 0.07 21.64
C ALA A 71 -1.28 -0.96 20.56
N ASN A 72 -0.34 -1.60 19.85
CA ASN A 72 -0.58 -2.49 18.71
C ASN A 72 -1.39 -1.84 17.57
N LEU A 73 -1.15 -0.54 17.30
CA LEU A 73 -1.84 0.22 16.25
C LEU A 73 -1.34 -0.09 14.83
N TYR A 74 -0.22 -0.77 14.69
CA TYR A 74 0.28 -1.26 13.39
C TYR A 74 -0.43 -2.52 12.91
N THR A 75 -1.17 -3.17 13.81
CA THR A 75 -1.84 -4.45 13.58
C THR A 75 -3.24 -4.46 14.22
N VAL A 76 -3.95 -3.32 14.19
CA VAL A 76 -5.23 -3.06 14.89
C VAL A 76 -6.23 -4.19 14.71
N TYR A 77 -6.43 -4.67 13.48
CA TYR A 77 -7.43 -5.71 13.17
C TYR A 77 -7.13 -7.06 13.81
N SER A 78 -5.89 -7.28 14.24
CA SER A 78 -5.44 -8.47 14.96
C SER A 78 -5.12 -8.18 16.43
N ALA A 79 -5.23 -6.94 16.89
CA ALA A 79 -4.91 -6.57 18.26
C ALA A 79 -5.89 -7.23 19.24
N TRP A 80 -5.38 -7.70 20.38
CA TRP A 80 -6.20 -8.43 21.36
C TRP A 80 -7.39 -7.61 21.87
N TRP A 81 -7.21 -6.30 22.05
CA TRP A 81 -8.26 -5.39 22.51
C TRP A 81 -9.34 -5.23 21.45
N PHE A 82 -8.98 -5.18 20.17
CA PHE A 82 -9.93 -5.06 19.06
C PHE A 82 -10.77 -6.33 18.95
N LEU A 83 -10.13 -7.50 19.02
CA LEU A 83 -10.79 -8.80 19.00
C LEU A 83 -11.73 -8.98 20.21
N LEU A 84 -11.35 -8.47 21.39
CA LEU A 84 -12.18 -8.50 22.60
C LEU A 84 -13.43 -7.61 22.46
N ILE A 85 -13.31 -6.40 21.91
CA ILE A 85 -14.45 -5.52 21.63
C ILE A 85 -15.37 -6.16 20.59
N LEU A 86 -14.81 -6.74 19.53
CA LEU A 86 -15.55 -7.47 18.50
C LEU A 86 -16.30 -8.67 19.09
N ALA A 87 -15.65 -9.45 19.96
CA ALA A 87 -16.28 -10.57 20.65
C ALA A 87 -17.47 -10.11 21.52
N PHE A 88 -17.31 -9.04 22.29
CA PHE A 88 -18.41 -8.48 23.07
C PHE A 88 -19.55 -7.96 22.20
N LEU A 89 -19.25 -7.34 21.05
CA LEU A 89 -20.28 -6.91 20.10
C LEU A 89 -21.06 -8.12 19.56
N VAL A 90 -20.38 -9.18 19.15
CA VAL A 90 -21.02 -10.42 18.63
C VAL A 90 -21.88 -11.07 19.70
N ILE A 91 -21.38 -11.20 20.93
CA ILE A 91 -22.14 -11.76 22.05
C ILE A 91 -23.38 -10.90 22.34
N SER A 92 -23.20 -9.58 22.41
CA SER A 92 -24.27 -8.63 22.73
C SER A 92 -25.39 -8.66 21.68
N THR A 93 -25.02 -8.56 20.41
CA THR A 93 -25.97 -8.59 19.29
C THR A 93 -26.66 -9.95 19.18
N SER A 94 -25.95 -11.05 19.43
CA SER A 94 -26.53 -12.40 19.49
C SER A 94 -27.55 -12.55 20.62
N LEU A 95 -27.26 -12.02 21.82
CA LEU A 95 -28.21 -12.02 22.95
C LEU A 95 -29.45 -11.15 22.65
N CYS A 96 -29.27 -10.02 21.98
CA CYS A 96 -30.39 -9.18 21.50
C CYS A 96 -31.31 -9.95 20.54
N ILE A 97 -30.73 -10.70 19.59
CA ILE A 97 -31.50 -11.57 18.67
C ILE A 97 -32.23 -12.65 19.48
N ALA A 98 -31.53 -13.38 20.35
CA ALA A 98 -32.09 -14.48 21.13
C ALA A 98 -33.27 -14.03 22.01
N ARG A 99 -33.18 -12.83 22.61
CA ARG A 99 -34.23 -12.26 23.47
C ARG A 99 -35.46 -11.78 22.68
N ASN A 100 -35.24 -11.11 21.56
CA ASN A 100 -36.31 -10.41 20.84
C ASN A 100 -37.01 -11.30 19.82
N THR A 101 -36.32 -12.29 19.26
CA THR A 101 -36.87 -13.19 18.22
C THR A 101 -38.15 -13.91 18.68
N PRO A 102 -38.21 -14.55 19.86
CA PRO A 102 -39.44 -15.23 20.31
C PRO A 102 -40.62 -14.26 20.47
N LYS A 103 -40.38 -13.06 21.02
CA LYS A 103 -41.40 -12.03 21.20
C LYS A 103 -41.93 -11.52 19.86
N ILE A 104 -41.03 -11.31 18.90
CA ILE A 104 -41.37 -10.91 17.54
C ILE A 104 -42.22 -12.00 16.87
N LEU A 105 -41.84 -13.27 16.98
CA LEU A 105 -42.57 -14.39 16.38
C LEU A 105 -43.98 -14.53 16.96
N VAL A 106 -44.15 -14.37 18.28
CA VAL A 106 -45.48 -14.37 18.92
C VAL A 106 -46.33 -13.19 18.47
N ASP A 107 -45.77 -11.97 18.46
CA ASP A 107 -46.53 -10.77 18.07
C ASP A 107 -46.84 -10.72 16.56
N LEU A 108 -46.02 -11.36 15.72
CA LEU A 108 -46.31 -11.60 14.31
C LEU A 108 -47.50 -12.53 14.11
N LYS A 109 -47.73 -13.48 15.04
CA LYS A 109 -48.92 -14.35 15.02
C LYS A 109 -50.15 -13.67 15.61
N ALA A 110 -50.00 -12.85 16.65
CA ALA A 110 -51.12 -12.17 17.32
C ALA A 110 -51.82 -11.10 16.44
N TYR A 111 -53.16 -11.04 16.49
CA TYR A 111 -53.97 -9.98 15.86
C TYR A 111 -54.43 -8.93 16.89
N LYS A 112 -54.31 -9.25 18.19
CA LYS A 112 -54.80 -8.42 19.31
C LYS A 112 -56.30 -8.14 19.16
N GLU A 113 -57.03 -9.17 18.79
CA GLU A 113 -58.47 -9.17 18.67
C GLU A 113 -59.14 -8.82 20.00
N ASN A 114 -58.55 -9.13 21.17
CA ASN A 114 -59.10 -8.91 22.53
C ASN A 114 -58.97 -7.48 23.09
N ILE A 115 -58.70 -6.45 22.27
CA ILE A 115 -58.61 -5.06 22.78
C ILE A 115 -59.96 -4.58 23.31
N ARG A 116 -59.96 -3.95 24.50
CA ARG A 116 -61.15 -3.34 25.11
C ARG A 116 -61.54 -2.08 24.36
N GLU A 117 -62.84 -1.83 24.22
CA GLU A 117 -63.38 -0.65 23.56
C GLU A 117 -62.80 0.67 24.12
N GLN A 118 -62.74 0.79 25.45
CA GLN A 118 -62.19 1.98 26.12
C GLN A 118 -60.74 2.28 25.70
N SER A 119 -59.95 1.24 25.39
CA SER A 119 -58.58 1.40 24.93
C SER A 119 -58.48 2.02 23.53
N LEU A 120 -59.51 1.87 22.69
CA LEU A 120 -59.55 2.49 21.35
C LEU A 120 -59.58 4.02 21.43
N LYS A 121 -60.20 4.56 22.49
CA LYS A 121 -60.28 6.01 22.74
C LYS A 121 -58.91 6.64 23.09
N ALA A 122 -57.94 5.83 23.50
CA ALA A 122 -56.59 6.28 23.87
C ALA A 122 -55.62 6.37 22.69
N PHE A 123 -55.98 5.86 21.49
CA PHE A 123 -55.11 5.97 20.32
C PHE A 123 -55.12 7.39 19.75
N PRO A 124 -53.97 7.88 19.22
CA PRO A 124 -53.91 9.17 18.55
C PRO A 124 -54.81 9.22 17.30
N HIS A 125 -54.77 8.17 16.48
CA HIS A 125 -55.63 7.99 15.32
C HIS A 125 -56.87 7.21 15.72
N LYS A 126 -57.98 7.93 15.94
CA LYS A 126 -59.26 7.38 16.35
C LYS A 126 -60.43 8.06 15.64
N ALA A 127 -61.49 7.30 15.38
CA ALA A 127 -62.71 7.81 14.75
C ALA A 127 -63.93 7.06 15.31
N GLN A 128 -65.08 7.73 15.28
CA GLN A 128 -66.36 7.13 15.64
C GLN A 128 -67.40 7.48 14.57
N ALA A 129 -68.34 6.57 14.32
CA ALA A 129 -69.46 6.77 13.41
C ALA A 129 -70.64 5.90 13.83
N GLU A 130 -71.85 6.32 13.48
CA GLU A 130 -73.04 5.47 13.53
C GLU A 130 -73.30 4.90 12.14
N LEU A 131 -73.59 3.60 12.07
CA LEU A 131 -73.82 2.86 10.83
C LEU A 131 -75.25 2.35 10.83
N SER A 132 -75.89 2.38 9.66
CA SER A 132 -77.27 1.91 9.45
C SER A 132 -77.41 0.38 9.35
N GLU A 133 -76.29 -0.34 9.26
CA GLU A 133 -76.22 -1.79 9.12
C GLU A 133 -75.96 -2.50 10.47
N ALA A 134 -76.36 -3.78 10.56
CA ALA A 134 -76.11 -4.61 11.74
C ALA A 134 -74.59 -4.83 11.98
N PRO A 135 -74.14 -4.94 13.24
CA PRO A 135 -72.72 -5.07 13.57
C PRO A 135 -71.96 -6.18 12.83
N GLU A 136 -72.59 -7.33 12.60
CA GLU A 136 -71.99 -8.46 11.87
C GLU A 136 -71.80 -8.17 10.37
N ALA A 137 -72.82 -7.58 9.73
CA ALA A 137 -72.76 -7.21 8.32
C ALA A 137 -71.66 -6.15 8.08
N ALA A 138 -71.60 -5.14 8.96
CA ALA A 138 -70.55 -4.14 8.97
C ALA A 138 -69.15 -4.76 9.13
N ALA A 139 -68.99 -5.70 10.07
CA ALA A 139 -67.72 -6.36 10.33
C ALA A 139 -67.23 -7.17 9.12
N ASN A 140 -68.13 -7.94 8.49
CA ASN A 140 -67.82 -8.72 7.29
C ASN A 140 -67.47 -7.81 6.11
N ARG A 141 -68.24 -6.73 5.88
CA ARG A 141 -67.97 -5.74 4.83
C ARG A 141 -66.60 -5.09 5.00
N MET A 142 -66.32 -4.56 6.19
CA MET A 142 -65.04 -3.92 6.51
C MET A 142 -63.88 -4.92 6.41
N GLY A 143 -64.09 -6.16 6.85
CA GLY A 143 -63.10 -7.23 6.75
C GLY A 143 -62.73 -7.55 5.30
N GLN A 144 -63.72 -7.70 4.41
CA GLN A 144 -63.48 -7.93 2.98
C GLN A 144 -62.79 -6.75 2.30
N ALA A 145 -63.20 -5.51 2.64
CA ALA A 145 -62.55 -4.31 2.11
C ALA A 145 -61.06 -4.22 2.50
N LEU A 146 -60.72 -4.63 3.73
CA LEU A 146 -59.34 -4.67 4.23
C LEU A 146 -58.54 -5.82 3.62
N LEU A 147 -59.13 -7.00 3.44
CA LEU A 147 -58.50 -8.12 2.73
C LEU A 147 -58.14 -7.73 1.29
N GLY A 148 -59.07 -7.08 0.57
CA GLY A 148 -58.84 -6.58 -0.78
C GLY A 148 -57.79 -5.46 -0.87
N ALA A 149 -57.51 -4.77 0.24
CA ALA A 149 -56.43 -3.79 0.37
C ALA A 149 -55.10 -4.40 0.87
N GLY A 150 -54.99 -5.73 0.96
CA GLY A 150 -53.77 -6.43 1.35
C GLY A 150 -53.52 -6.50 2.87
N TRP A 151 -54.54 -6.25 3.69
CA TRP A 151 -54.45 -6.42 5.14
C TRP A 151 -54.76 -7.86 5.53
N LYS A 152 -54.10 -8.36 6.57
CA LYS A 152 -54.49 -9.61 7.23
C LYS A 152 -55.55 -9.29 8.28
N VAL A 153 -56.73 -9.88 8.17
CA VAL A 153 -57.89 -9.56 9.00
C VAL A 153 -58.33 -10.76 9.84
N LYS A 154 -58.78 -10.51 11.07
CA LYS A 154 -59.48 -11.48 11.91
C LYS A 154 -60.71 -10.80 12.52
N LEU A 155 -61.86 -11.46 12.38
CA LEU A 155 -63.12 -11.04 12.99
C LEU A 155 -63.32 -11.78 14.32
N GLN A 156 -63.83 -11.08 15.33
CA GLN A 156 -64.18 -11.68 16.62
C GLN A 156 -65.50 -11.09 17.11
N SER A 157 -66.47 -11.94 17.40
CA SER A 157 -67.72 -11.56 18.04
C SER A 157 -67.58 -11.55 19.57
N ARG A 158 -68.28 -10.65 20.26
CA ARG A 158 -68.34 -10.58 21.72
C ARG A 158 -69.71 -10.12 22.18
N GLU A 159 -70.22 -10.70 23.25
CA GLU A 159 -71.47 -10.26 23.87
C GLU A 159 -71.28 -8.92 24.60
N THR A 160 -72.23 -8.01 24.41
CA THR A 160 -72.33 -6.74 25.13
C THR A 160 -73.72 -6.64 25.79
N PRO A 161 -73.92 -5.75 26.77
CA PRO A 161 -75.24 -5.54 27.38
C PRO A 161 -76.34 -5.13 26.39
N GLN A 162 -75.96 -4.66 25.19
CA GLN A 162 -76.85 -4.19 24.13
C GLN A 162 -77.00 -5.20 22.98
N GLY A 163 -76.30 -6.35 23.03
CA GLY A 163 -76.35 -7.42 22.02
C GLY A 163 -74.97 -7.90 21.58
N MET A 164 -74.88 -8.60 20.44
CA MET A 164 -73.61 -9.09 19.92
C MET A 164 -72.82 -7.99 19.19
N GLY A 165 -71.66 -7.63 19.73
CA GLY A 165 -70.69 -6.74 19.09
C GLY A 165 -69.62 -7.49 18.32
N TRP A 166 -68.96 -6.81 17.39
CA TRP A 166 -67.93 -7.38 16.52
C TRP A 166 -66.66 -6.53 16.49
N MET A 167 -65.50 -7.19 16.58
CA MET A 167 -64.18 -6.61 16.42
C MET A 167 -63.58 -7.01 15.08
N VAL A 168 -63.23 -6.02 14.27
CA VAL A 168 -62.40 -6.18 13.07
C VAL A 168 -60.96 -5.85 13.46
N ALA A 169 -60.11 -6.87 13.61
CA ALA A 169 -58.69 -6.68 13.88
C ALA A 169 -57.87 -6.95 12.62
N ALA A 170 -57.19 -5.92 12.09
CA ALA A 170 -56.41 -6.01 10.87
C ALA A 170 -54.96 -5.58 11.08
N LYS A 171 -54.03 -6.22 10.36
CA LYS A 171 -52.60 -5.88 10.40
C LYS A 171 -51.92 -5.99 9.04
N THR A 172 -50.90 -5.17 8.82
CA THR A 172 -50.04 -5.23 7.63
C THR A 172 -48.63 -4.73 7.97
N GLY A 173 -47.65 -5.03 7.11
CA GLY A 173 -46.25 -4.60 7.28
C GLY A 173 -45.38 -5.48 8.19
N ALA A 174 -45.67 -6.78 8.26
CA ALA A 174 -44.91 -7.75 9.06
C ALA A 174 -43.40 -7.81 8.73
N ALA A 175 -43.02 -7.46 7.49
CA ALA A 175 -41.62 -7.47 7.05
C ALA A 175 -40.71 -6.52 7.85
N ASN A 176 -41.26 -5.46 8.45
CA ASN A 176 -40.48 -4.55 9.31
C ASN A 176 -39.77 -5.29 10.47
N LYS A 177 -40.44 -6.27 11.09
CA LYS A 177 -39.87 -7.06 12.20
C LYS A 177 -38.89 -8.12 11.74
N TRP A 178 -39.12 -8.72 10.58
CA TRP A 178 -38.13 -9.59 9.94
C TRP A 178 -36.87 -8.80 9.59
N GLY A 179 -37.03 -7.54 9.20
CA GLY A 179 -35.91 -6.64 8.94
C GLY A 179 -35.00 -6.42 10.15
N TYR A 180 -35.58 -6.28 11.34
CA TYR A 180 -34.82 -6.19 12.59
C TYR A 180 -33.94 -7.44 12.82
N ILE A 181 -34.52 -8.64 12.68
CA ILE A 181 -33.79 -9.89 12.87
C ILE A 181 -32.69 -10.01 11.81
N ALA A 182 -33.02 -9.77 10.54
CA ALA A 182 -32.06 -9.85 9.44
C ALA A 182 -30.87 -8.91 9.63
N ALA A 183 -31.09 -7.65 10.01
CA ALA A 183 -30.01 -6.69 10.21
C ALA A 183 -29.10 -7.03 11.41
N HIS A 184 -29.65 -7.54 12.50
CA HIS A 184 -28.82 -7.95 13.65
C HIS A 184 -28.06 -9.24 13.36
N SER A 185 -28.73 -10.23 12.73
CA SER A 185 -28.07 -11.46 12.28
C SER A 185 -26.96 -11.16 11.27
N ALA A 186 -27.15 -10.18 10.39
CA ALA A 186 -26.14 -9.75 9.45
C ALA A 186 -24.84 -9.29 10.13
N ILE A 187 -24.94 -8.43 11.15
CA ILE A 187 -23.76 -7.96 11.91
C ILE A 187 -23.01 -9.15 12.51
N VAL A 188 -23.74 -10.07 13.15
CA VAL A 188 -23.16 -11.29 13.74
C VAL A 188 -22.44 -12.12 12.67
N LEU A 189 -23.09 -12.38 11.54
CA LEU A 189 -22.51 -13.19 10.46
C LEU A 189 -21.27 -12.52 9.83
N VAL A 190 -21.29 -11.21 9.62
CA VAL A 190 -20.13 -10.47 9.09
C VAL A 190 -18.97 -10.52 10.07
N CYS A 191 -19.21 -10.28 11.36
CA CYS A 191 -18.15 -10.33 12.37
C CYS A 191 -17.58 -11.75 12.52
N VAL A 192 -18.43 -12.79 12.56
CA VAL A 192 -17.99 -14.19 12.63
C VAL A 192 -17.24 -14.58 11.36
N GLY A 193 -17.73 -14.21 10.18
CA GLY A 193 -17.03 -14.46 8.91
C GLY A 193 -15.66 -13.78 8.85
N GLY A 194 -15.55 -12.53 9.31
CA GLY A 194 -14.26 -11.83 9.41
C GLY A 194 -13.29 -12.49 10.40
N LEU A 195 -13.79 -12.99 11.54
CA LEU A 195 -12.99 -13.78 12.49
C LEU A 195 -12.53 -15.12 11.88
N LEU A 196 -13.36 -15.73 11.03
CA LEU A 196 -13.04 -16.97 10.33
C LEU A 196 -11.94 -16.80 9.26
N ASP A 197 -11.88 -15.65 8.61
CA ASP A 197 -10.91 -15.36 7.54
C ASP A 197 -9.66 -14.61 8.02
N GLY A 198 -9.66 -14.11 9.26
CA GLY A 198 -8.53 -13.39 9.84
C GLY A 198 -7.45 -14.30 10.45
N ASP A 199 -6.39 -13.67 10.96
CA ASP A 199 -5.23 -14.35 11.56
C ASP A 199 -5.54 -15.10 12.86
N LEU A 200 -6.74 -14.98 13.41
CA LEU A 200 -7.12 -15.62 14.68
C LEU A 200 -6.92 -17.14 14.63
N MET A 201 -7.25 -17.79 13.51
CA MET A 201 -7.09 -19.24 13.38
C MET A 201 -5.62 -19.66 13.24
N VAL A 202 -4.80 -18.84 12.57
CA VAL A 202 -3.35 -19.06 12.49
C VAL A 202 -2.72 -18.90 13.87
N ARG A 203 -3.12 -17.87 14.64
CA ARG A 203 -2.68 -17.65 16.02
C ARG A 203 -3.16 -18.71 17.00
N ALA A 204 -4.37 -19.22 16.83
CA ALA A 204 -4.85 -20.34 17.63
C ALA A 204 -3.95 -21.57 17.45
N GLN A 205 -3.41 -21.80 16.24
CA GLN A 205 -2.46 -22.88 16.01
C GLN A 205 -1.10 -22.62 16.66
N THR A 206 -0.63 -21.38 16.74
CA THR A 206 0.60 -21.06 17.47
C THR A 206 0.43 -21.19 18.98
N TRP A 207 -0.74 -20.82 19.53
CA TRP A 207 -1.03 -20.94 20.96
C TRP A 207 -1.31 -22.37 21.42
N PHE A 208 -2.09 -23.13 20.67
CA PHE A 208 -2.61 -24.43 21.12
C PHE A 208 -1.96 -25.65 20.44
N ASN A 209 -1.39 -25.49 19.24
CA ASN A 209 -0.82 -26.60 18.45
C ASN A 209 0.71 -26.55 18.34
N GLY A 210 1.39 -25.78 19.20
CA GLY A 210 2.86 -25.74 19.29
C GLY A 210 3.58 -25.21 18.04
N LYS A 211 2.88 -24.45 17.18
CA LYS A 211 3.49 -23.82 16.00
C LYS A 211 4.23 -22.53 16.39
N GLN A 212 5.38 -22.30 15.78
CA GLN A 212 6.23 -21.13 16.08
C GLN A 212 6.52 -20.34 14.82
N ILE A 213 6.66 -19.02 14.94
CA ILE A 213 7.08 -18.15 13.85
C ILE A 213 8.56 -18.42 13.55
N TYR A 214 8.92 -18.48 12.27
CA TYR A 214 10.30 -18.60 11.83
C TYR A 214 10.90 -17.21 11.62
N GLU A 215 11.98 -16.91 12.34
CA GLU A 215 12.69 -15.63 12.30
C GLU A 215 14.04 -15.73 11.56
N GLY A 216 14.43 -16.93 11.13
CA GLY A 216 15.70 -17.19 10.45
C GLY A 216 15.69 -16.84 8.96
N GLY A 217 16.89 -16.73 8.38
CA GLY A 217 17.08 -16.74 6.92
C GLY A 217 17.51 -18.14 6.45
N GLY A 218 17.16 -18.52 5.23
CA GLY A 218 17.55 -19.80 4.65
C GLY A 218 16.61 -20.31 3.57
N MET A 219 16.86 -21.52 3.07
CA MET A 219 16.01 -22.17 2.07
C MET A 219 14.71 -22.65 2.71
N ILE A 220 13.60 -22.51 1.98
CA ILE A 220 12.27 -22.99 2.42
C ILE A 220 12.32 -24.50 2.74
N ALA A 221 13.15 -25.28 2.04
CA ALA A 221 13.32 -26.72 2.27
C ALA A 221 13.81 -27.05 3.70
N ASP A 222 14.66 -26.21 4.27
CA ASP A 222 15.35 -26.48 5.54
C ASP A 222 14.53 -26.04 6.77
N VAL A 223 13.41 -25.35 6.55
CA VAL A 223 12.56 -24.84 7.63
C VAL A 223 11.89 -26.00 8.39
N PRO A 224 12.10 -26.13 9.72
CA PRO A 224 11.54 -27.21 10.53
C PRO A 224 10.01 -27.26 10.56
N ALA A 225 9.45 -28.45 10.82
CA ALA A 225 7.99 -28.70 10.81
C ALA A 225 7.19 -27.87 11.84
N GLN A 226 7.82 -27.37 12.89
CA GLN A 226 7.19 -26.48 13.88
C GLN A 226 6.79 -25.11 13.30
N HIS A 227 7.41 -24.69 12.19
CA HIS A 227 7.10 -23.45 11.47
C HIS A 227 6.19 -23.67 10.25
N ARG A 228 5.75 -24.92 10.02
CA ARG A 228 4.88 -25.31 8.90
C ARG A 228 3.47 -25.63 9.38
N LEU A 229 2.48 -25.00 8.78
CA LEU A 229 1.06 -25.26 8.97
C LEU A 229 0.61 -26.45 8.12
N SER A 230 -0.36 -27.21 8.63
CA SER A 230 -0.93 -28.37 7.96
C SER A 230 -1.72 -27.98 6.71
N THR A 231 -1.80 -28.87 5.71
CA THR A 231 -2.68 -28.74 4.54
C THR A 231 -4.17 -28.67 4.93
N SER A 232 -4.52 -29.19 6.11
CA SER A 232 -5.86 -29.15 6.70
C SER A 232 -6.17 -27.83 7.42
N ASN A 233 -5.28 -26.83 7.35
CA ASN A 233 -5.53 -25.52 7.95
C ASN A 233 -6.83 -24.91 7.38
N PRO A 234 -7.83 -24.56 8.20
CA PRO A 234 -9.13 -24.10 7.73
C PRO A 234 -9.07 -22.74 7.02
N THR A 235 -8.12 -21.88 7.38
CA THR A 235 -7.97 -20.54 6.80
C THR A 235 -6.52 -20.12 6.74
N PHE A 236 -6.14 -19.47 5.64
CA PHE A 236 -4.84 -18.84 5.49
C PHE A 236 -4.86 -17.87 4.31
N ARG A 237 -3.91 -16.95 4.32
CA ARG A 237 -3.57 -16.09 3.19
C ARG A 237 -2.06 -15.94 3.14
N GLY A 238 -1.45 -16.39 2.06
CA GLY A 238 0.00 -16.38 1.90
C GLY A 238 0.44 -16.14 0.46
N ASN A 239 1.72 -15.85 0.29
CA ASN A 239 2.34 -15.64 -1.00
C ASN A 239 3.08 -16.90 -1.44
N LEU A 240 2.85 -17.34 -2.67
CA LEU A 240 3.46 -18.48 -3.32
C LEU A 240 4.28 -17.95 -4.50
N LEU A 241 5.60 -17.91 -4.35
CA LEU A 241 6.53 -17.58 -5.43
C LEU A 241 6.74 -18.81 -6.31
N VAL A 242 6.56 -18.67 -7.62
CA VAL A 242 6.77 -19.73 -8.61
C VAL A 242 7.57 -19.17 -9.79
N THR A 243 8.71 -19.77 -10.07
CA THR A 243 9.55 -19.43 -11.24
C THR A 243 9.04 -20.15 -12.48
N GLU A 244 9.15 -19.52 -13.65
CA GLU A 244 8.80 -20.14 -14.93
C GLU A 244 9.51 -21.49 -15.13
N GLY A 245 8.76 -22.50 -15.56
CA GLY A 245 9.23 -23.88 -15.71
C GLY A 245 9.38 -24.66 -14.40
N THR A 246 8.99 -24.09 -13.25
CA THR A 246 9.04 -24.75 -11.94
C THR A 246 7.68 -24.84 -11.29
N ALA A 247 7.55 -25.69 -10.26
CA ALA A 247 6.34 -25.81 -9.46
C ALA A 247 6.63 -25.61 -7.97
N SER A 248 5.71 -24.94 -7.27
CA SER A 248 5.77 -24.74 -5.82
C SER A 248 4.48 -25.14 -5.13
N SER A 249 4.57 -25.61 -3.89
CA SER A 249 3.44 -25.99 -3.05
C SER A 249 3.42 -25.32 -1.68
N THR A 250 4.39 -24.44 -1.40
CA THR A 250 4.59 -23.91 -0.05
C THR A 250 4.41 -22.41 -0.08
N ALA A 251 3.33 -21.92 0.54
CA ALA A 251 3.03 -20.50 0.63
C ALA A 251 3.63 -19.90 1.91
N ILE A 252 4.11 -18.66 1.82
CA ILE A 252 4.70 -17.90 2.91
C ILE A 252 3.62 -16.98 3.50
N LEU A 253 3.36 -17.13 4.80
CA LEU A 253 2.47 -16.28 5.58
C LEU A 253 3.33 -15.31 6.39
N THR A 254 3.31 -14.04 6.02
CA THR A 254 3.98 -12.99 6.79
C THR A 254 3.25 -12.79 8.12
N GLN A 255 3.99 -12.77 9.22
CA GLN A 255 3.49 -12.54 10.57
C GLN A 255 4.33 -11.46 11.26
N PRO A 256 3.81 -10.79 12.32
CA PRO A 256 4.64 -9.90 13.12
C PRO A 256 5.84 -10.66 13.69
N GLY A 257 7.07 -10.26 13.32
CA GLY A 257 8.31 -10.88 13.78
C GLY A 257 8.91 -11.96 12.86
N GLY A 258 8.22 -12.43 11.83
CA GLY A 258 8.77 -13.43 10.91
C GLY A 258 7.75 -14.04 9.96
N VAL A 259 7.92 -15.32 9.63
CA VAL A 259 7.05 -16.04 8.69
C VAL A 259 6.57 -17.39 9.22
N LEU A 260 5.42 -17.83 8.73
CA LEU A 260 4.96 -19.22 8.82
C LEU A 260 4.83 -19.78 7.41
N LEU A 261 5.11 -21.07 7.23
CA LEU A 261 4.94 -21.75 5.96
C LEU A 261 3.63 -22.51 5.93
N GLN A 262 2.89 -22.44 4.83
CA GLN A 262 1.66 -23.19 4.60
C GLN A 262 1.88 -24.16 3.46
N GLU A 263 1.82 -25.46 3.76
CA GLU A 263 1.82 -26.49 2.73
C GLU A 263 0.46 -26.57 2.04
N LEU A 264 0.48 -26.64 0.70
CA LEU A 264 -0.71 -26.81 -0.12
C LEU A 264 -0.91 -28.28 -0.48
N PRO A 265 -2.17 -28.75 -0.61
CA PRO A 265 -2.49 -30.11 -1.06
C PRO A 265 -2.31 -30.30 -2.59
N PHE A 266 -1.75 -29.31 -3.28
CA PHE A 266 -1.45 -29.30 -4.70
C PHE A 266 -0.18 -28.45 -4.92
N SER A 267 0.47 -28.60 -6.06
CA SER A 267 1.51 -27.66 -6.52
C SER A 267 1.01 -26.82 -7.68
N VAL A 268 1.50 -25.58 -7.76
CA VAL A 268 1.25 -24.67 -8.87
C VAL A 268 2.56 -24.57 -9.66
N GLU A 269 2.51 -25.01 -10.91
CA GLU A 269 3.56 -24.81 -11.90
C GLU A 269 3.28 -23.53 -12.69
N LEU A 270 4.31 -22.71 -12.91
CA LEU A 270 4.22 -21.56 -13.81
C LEU A 270 4.79 -21.95 -15.17
N LYS A 271 3.92 -22.03 -16.19
CA LYS A 271 4.39 -22.22 -17.57
C LYS A 271 4.99 -20.94 -18.13
N LYS A 272 4.26 -19.83 -17.94
CA LYS A 272 4.62 -18.54 -18.51
C LYS A 272 3.96 -17.39 -17.76
N PHE A 273 4.72 -16.34 -17.50
CA PHE A 273 4.23 -15.03 -17.13
C PHE A 273 4.10 -14.15 -18.37
N ILE A 274 3.01 -13.39 -18.44
CA ILE A 274 2.64 -12.58 -19.60
C ILE A 274 2.40 -11.17 -19.13
N VAL A 275 3.17 -10.24 -19.69
CA VAL A 275 2.95 -8.80 -19.56
C VAL A 275 2.67 -8.24 -20.94
N GLU A 276 1.52 -7.58 -21.09
CA GLU A 276 1.21 -6.82 -22.29
C GLU A 276 1.31 -5.34 -21.97
N TYR A 277 1.85 -4.54 -22.88
CA TYR A 277 2.00 -3.09 -22.74
C TYR A 277 1.15 -2.37 -23.79
N TYR A 278 0.66 -1.20 -23.46
CA TYR A 278 0.16 -0.23 -24.44
C TYR A 278 1.35 0.37 -25.22
N ASP A 279 1.09 1.02 -26.35
CA ASP A 279 2.11 1.72 -27.13
C ASP A 279 2.83 2.83 -26.33
N THR A 280 2.18 3.35 -25.30
CA THR A 280 2.74 4.31 -24.34
C THR A 280 3.78 3.70 -23.38
N GLY A 281 3.97 2.38 -23.40
CA GLY A 281 4.80 1.64 -22.47
C GLY A 281 4.12 1.29 -21.15
N MET A 282 2.90 1.77 -20.87
CA MET A 282 2.18 1.39 -19.66
C MET A 282 1.72 -0.08 -19.73
N PRO A 283 1.84 -0.87 -18.65
CA PRO A 283 1.33 -2.24 -18.64
C PRO A 283 -0.20 -2.26 -18.74
N ARG A 284 -0.71 -3.10 -19.63
CA ARG A 284 -2.13 -3.36 -19.90
C ARG A 284 -2.64 -4.59 -19.17
N LEU A 285 -1.85 -5.67 -19.16
CA LEU A 285 -2.25 -6.96 -18.63
C LEU A 285 -1.08 -7.60 -17.88
N PHE A 286 -1.38 -8.21 -16.75
CA PHE A 286 -0.50 -9.15 -16.07
C PHE A 286 -1.26 -10.47 -15.92
N ALA A 287 -0.73 -11.53 -16.52
CA ALA A 287 -1.35 -12.84 -16.51
C ALA A 287 -0.30 -13.95 -16.35
N SER A 288 -0.71 -15.06 -15.77
CA SER A 288 0.11 -16.26 -15.66
C SER A 288 -0.63 -17.47 -16.19
N GLU A 289 0.03 -18.23 -17.04
CA GLU A 289 -0.39 -19.57 -17.44
C GLU A 289 0.18 -20.58 -16.45
N ILE A 290 -0.70 -21.28 -15.75
CA ILE A 290 -0.32 -22.21 -14.68
C ILE A 290 -0.87 -23.62 -14.92
N VAL A 291 -0.17 -24.61 -14.36
CA VAL A 291 -0.69 -25.97 -14.18
C VAL A 291 -0.81 -26.25 -12.71
N ILE A 292 -1.99 -26.68 -12.29
CA ILE A 292 -2.25 -27.10 -10.92
C ILE A 292 -2.16 -28.62 -10.88
N HIS A 293 -1.22 -29.15 -10.10
CA HIS A 293 -0.99 -30.58 -9.92
C HIS A 293 -1.56 -31.03 -8.57
N ASP A 294 -2.65 -31.80 -8.59
CA ASP A 294 -3.27 -32.30 -7.37
C ASP A 294 -2.47 -33.49 -6.80
N ARG A 295 -2.05 -33.40 -5.54
CA ARG A 295 -1.21 -34.43 -4.92
C ARG A 295 -1.99 -35.68 -4.51
N GLU A 296 -3.30 -35.59 -4.34
CA GLU A 296 -4.13 -36.70 -3.88
C GLU A 296 -4.74 -37.46 -5.05
N THR A 297 -5.26 -36.76 -6.05
CA THR A 297 -5.87 -37.40 -7.23
C THR A 297 -4.87 -37.67 -8.35
N GLY A 298 -3.72 -36.98 -8.37
CA GLY A 298 -2.77 -36.99 -9.49
C GLY A 298 -3.28 -36.23 -10.72
N GLU A 299 -4.43 -35.55 -10.63
CA GLU A 299 -4.99 -34.77 -11.73
C GLU A 299 -4.20 -33.48 -11.97
N THR A 300 -4.01 -33.12 -13.24
CA THR A 300 -3.42 -31.84 -13.66
C THR A 300 -4.46 -30.96 -14.31
N LYS A 301 -4.55 -29.70 -13.90
CA LYS A 301 -5.50 -28.73 -14.45
C LYS A 301 -4.78 -27.47 -14.90
N GLU A 302 -4.91 -27.13 -16.18
CA GLU A 302 -4.43 -25.86 -16.70
C GLU A 302 -5.38 -24.72 -16.33
N ALA A 303 -4.81 -23.58 -15.96
CA ALA A 303 -5.58 -22.37 -15.67
C ALA A 303 -4.79 -21.12 -16.06
N ARG A 304 -5.51 -20.05 -16.35
CA ARG A 304 -4.94 -18.72 -16.52
C ARG A 304 -5.36 -17.87 -15.33
N VAL A 305 -4.39 -17.22 -14.69
CA VAL A 305 -4.62 -16.31 -13.56
C VAL A 305 -4.30 -14.90 -14.04
N GLU A 306 -5.26 -13.98 -13.91
CA GLU A 306 -5.08 -12.59 -14.28
C GLU A 306 -5.41 -11.68 -13.09
N VAL A 307 -4.97 -10.42 -13.14
CA VAL A 307 -5.34 -9.43 -12.12
C VAL A 307 -6.87 -9.35 -12.03
N ASN A 308 -7.41 -9.49 -10.82
CA ASN A 308 -8.85 -9.60 -10.51
C ASN A 308 -9.58 -10.86 -11.02
N HIS A 309 -8.91 -11.76 -11.73
CA HIS A 309 -9.47 -13.04 -12.21
C HIS A 309 -8.68 -14.23 -11.63
N PRO A 310 -8.98 -14.65 -10.40
CA PRO A 310 -8.27 -15.76 -9.74
C PRO A 310 -8.68 -17.14 -10.29
N ALA A 311 -7.76 -18.10 -10.20
CA ALA A 311 -8.07 -19.51 -10.33
C ALA A 311 -8.51 -20.11 -8.99
N PHE A 312 -9.30 -21.19 -9.03
CA PHE A 312 -9.79 -21.88 -7.83
C PHE A 312 -9.51 -23.37 -7.90
N HIS A 313 -8.95 -23.92 -6.82
CA HIS A 313 -8.72 -25.36 -6.64
C HIS A 313 -8.79 -25.76 -5.15
N ARG A 314 -9.48 -26.85 -4.82
CA ARG A 314 -9.69 -27.36 -3.43
C ARG A 314 -10.03 -26.29 -2.38
N GLY A 315 -10.92 -25.35 -2.75
CA GLY A 315 -11.34 -24.25 -1.87
C GLY A 315 -10.26 -23.19 -1.62
N VAL A 316 -9.15 -23.23 -2.36
CA VAL A 316 -8.09 -22.22 -2.35
C VAL A 316 -8.22 -21.37 -3.62
N ALA A 317 -8.25 -20.06 -3.43
CA ALA A 317 -8.19 -19.08 -4.50
C ALA A 317 -6.73 -18.68 -4.75
N ILE A 318 -6.33 -18.60 -6.02
CA ILE A 318 -4.97 -18.26 -6.47
C ILE A 318 -5.09 -16.95 -7.24
N TYR A 319 -4.58 -15.86 -6.66
CA TYR A 319 -4.62 -14.52 -7.23
C TYR A 319 -3.26 -14.14 -7.80
N GLN A 320 -3.23 -13.45 -8.94
CA GLN A 320 -2.02 -12.76 -9.38
C GLN A 320 -1.77 -11.57 -8.44
N SER A 321 -0.70 -11.62 -7.65
CA SER A 321 -0.37 -10.56 -6.69
C SER A 321 0.76 -9.66 -7.19
N SER A 322 1.86 -10.26 -7.61
CA SER A 322 3.00 -9.54 -8.19
C SER A 322 3.82 -10.49 -9.07
N PHE A 323 4.96 -10.01 -9.55
CA PHE A 323 5.94 -10.77 -10.31
C PHE A 323 7.33 -10.39 -9.82
N ASP A 324 8.31 -11.24 -10.11
CA ASP A 324 9.71 -11.02 -9.76
C ASP A 324 10.62 -11.58 -10.85
N ASP A 325 11.91 -11.32 -10.74
CA ASP A 325 12.92 -12.04 -11.52
C ASP A 325 13.06 -13.47 -10.97
N GLY A 326 12.91 -14.46 -11.83
CA GLY A 326 12.91 -15.88 -11.47
C GLY A 326 14.30 -16.51 -11.32
N GLY A 327 15.36 -15.71 -11.29
CA GLY A 327 16.74 -16.18 -11.29
C GLY A 327 17.40 -16.09 -12.66
N SER A 328 17.13 -15.02 -13.41
CA SER A 328 17.73 -14.73 -14.71
C SER A 328 19.25 -14.84 -14.65
N ARG A 329 19.84 -15.45 -15.68
CA ARG A 329 21.29 -15.46 -15.86
C ARG A 329 21.71 -14.11 -16.43
N VAL A 330 22.68 -13.44 -15.80
CA VAL A 330 23.23 -12.17 -16.26
C VAL A 330 24.74 -12.26 -16.43
N LYS A 331 25.23 -11.62 -17.48
CA LYS A 331 26.65 -11.38 -17.73
C LYS A 331 26.89 -9.88 -17.61
N LEU A 332 27.71 -9.48 -16.65
CA LEU A 332 28.02 -8.08 -16.37
C LEU A 332 29.46 -7.76 -16.74
N LYS A 333 29.66 -6.63 -17.43
CA LYS A 333 30.97 -6.02 -17.68
C LYS A 333 31.25 -5.01 -16.58
N ALA A 334 32.34 -5.21 -15.84
CA ALA A 334 32.83 -4.26 -14.86
C ALA A 334 33.56 -3.11 -15.58
N VAL A 335 33.10 -1.88 -15.35
CA VAL A 335 33.63 -0.64 -15.93
C VAL A 335 34.25 0.20 -14.82
N PRO A 336 35.54 0.59 -14.92
CA PRO A 336 36.19 1.38 -13.88
C PRO A 336 35.62 2.80 -13.83
N ILE A 337 35.11 3.18 -12.65
CA ILE A 337 34.61 4.52 -12.34
C ILE A 337 35.57 5.23 -11.38
N ASN A 338 36.19 4.48 -10.46
CA ASN A 338 37.17 4.97 -9.51
C ASN A 338 38.36 4.01 -9.41
N GLY A 339 39.56 4.53 -9.67
CA GLY A 339 40.82 3.78 -9.54
C GLY A 339 41.30 3.09 -10.83
N HIS A 340 42.38 2.32 -10.71
CA HIS A 340 43.16 1.78 -11.83
C HIS A 340 42.81 0.34 -12.23
N ALA A 341 41.60 -0.12 -11.91
CA ALA A 341 41.20 -1.50 -12.18
C ALA A 341 40.96 -1.74 -13.68
N ARG A 342 41.38 -2.91 -14.18
CA ARG A 342 41.08 -3.34 -15.55
C ARG A 342 39.63 -3.82 -15.64
N SER A 343 38.99 -3.56 -16.78
CA SER A 343 37.67 -4.12 -17.06
C SER A 343 37.73 -5.64 -17.13
N PHE A 344 36.71 -6.31 -16.62
CA PHE A 344 36.51 -7.76 -16.68
C PHE A 344 35.02 -8.08 -16.77
N GLU A 345 34.69 -9.34 -17.05
CA GLU A 345 33.31 -9.82 -17.09
C GLU A 345 33.06 -10.78 -15.93
N VAL A 346 31.84 -10.75 -15.42
CA VAL A 346 31.37 -11.63 -14.36
C VAL A 346 29.99 -12.15 -14.71
N GLU A 347 29.76 -13.44 -14.49
CA GLU A 347 28.47 -14.09 -14.72
C GLU A 347 27.87 -14.56 -13.41
N GLY A 348 26.54 -14.51 -13.33
CA GLY A 348 25.79 -15.00 -12.18
C GLY A 348 24.30 -15.03 -12.45
N ASN A 349 23.55 -15.55 -11.50
CA ASN A 349 22.08 -15.56 -11.55
C ASN A 349 21.53 -14.53 -10.57
N ILE A 350 20.45 -13.84 -10.94
CA ILE A 350 19.72 -12.99 -10.01
C ILE A 350 19.30 -13.78 -8.76
N GLY A 351 19.46 -13.18 -7.59
CA GLY A 351 19.34 -13.82 -6.27
C GLY A 351 20.61 -14.53 -5.79
N GLY A 352 21.61 -14.70 -6.65
CA GLY A 352 22.91 -15.29 -6.32
C GLY A 352 23.97 -14.26 -5.94
N SER A 353 25.14 -14.76 -5.53
CA SER A 353 26.31 -13.93 -5.24
C SER A 353 27.61 -14.59 -5.70
N THR A 354 28.63 -13.77 -5.92
CA THR A 354 29.99 -14.19 -6.25
C THR A 354 31.00 -13.31 -5.53
N GLU A 355 32.19 -13.83 -5.25
CA GLU A 355 33.28 -13.06 -4.67
C GLU A 355 34.14 -12.46 -5.80
N LEU A 356 34.45 -11.18 -5.67
CA LEU A 356 35.41 -10.45 -6.49
C LEU A 356 36.68 -10.26 -5.67
N SER A 357 37.85 -10.50 -6.26
CA SER A 357 39.15 -10.30 -5.61
C SER A 357 40.07 -9.48 -6.50
N ASN A 358 40.79 -8.54 -5.88
CA ASN A 358 41.90 -7.80 -6.48
C ASN A 358 43.18 -8.01 -5.65
N GLY A 359 43.53 -9.27 -5.38
CA GLY A 359 44.58 -9.63 -4.45
C GLY A 359 44.07 -9.70 -3.01
N ASP A 360 44.54 -8.80 -2.14
CA ASP A 360 44.21 -8.80 -0.71
C ASP A 360 42.80 -8.26 -0.41
N GLU A 361 42.21 -7.47 -1.32
CA GLU A 361 40.87 -6.94 -1.19
C GLU A 361 39.83 -7.90 -1.78
N LYS A 362 38.79 -8.18 -1.00
CA LYS A 362 37.65 -9.02 -1.37
C LYS A 362 36.34 -8.24 -1.28
N LEU A 363 35.51 -8.37 -2.30
CA LEU A 363 34.19 -7.75 -2.40
C LEU A 363 33.16 -8.80 -2.82
N GLY A 364 32.10 -8.98 -2.05
CA GLY A 364 30.96 -9.80 -2.46
C GLY A 364 30.08 -9.03 -3.45
N LEU A 365 29.86 -9.56 -4.64
CA LEU A 365 28.88 -9.08 -5.60
C LEU A 365 27.61 -9.92 -5.49
N GLU A 366 26.51 -9.29 -5.10
CA GLU A 366 25.18 -9.92 -5.05
C GLU A 366 24.32 -9.43 -6.22
N PHE A 367 23.90 -10.34 -7.09
CA PHE A 367 23.03 -10.03 -8.23
C PHE A 367 21.59 -9.90 -7.73
N THR A 368 21.04 -8.69 -7.70
CA THR A 368 19.78 -8.44 -6.97
C THR A 368 18.55 -8.44 -7.87
N SER A 369 18.59 -7.75 -9.01
CA SER A 369 17.48 -7.78 -9.97
C SER A 369 17.90 -7.38 -11.38
N LEU A 370 17.19 -7.91 -12.37
CA LEU A 370 17.21 -7.47 -13.75
C LEU A 370 15.81 -6.96 -14.11
N ARG A 371 15.73 -5.76 -14.68
CA ARG A 371 14.52 -5.26 -15.33
C ARG A 371 14.82 -4.98 -16.79
N VAL A 372 14.21 -5.74 -17.69
CA VAL A 372 14.43 -5.56 -19.14
C VAL A 372 13.71 -4.32 -19.68
N ILE A 373 12.61 -3.94 -19.04
CA ILE A 373 11.77 -2.78 -19.40
C ILE A 373 11.62 -1.90 -18.16
N ASN A 374 11.97 -0.62 -18.28
CA ASN A 374 11.80 0.39 -17.23
C ASN A 374 11.01 1.56 -17.79
N VAL A 375 9.81 1.79 -17.26
CA VAL A 375 8.87 2.82 -17.75
C VAL A 375 8.89 3.96 -16.76
N GLU A 376 9.65 4.99 -17.09
CA GLU A 376 9.96 6.09 -16.18
C GLU A 376 9.39 7.41 -16.70
N ASN A 377 9.19 8.36 -15.77
CA ASN A 377 8.70 9.70 -16.09
C ASN A 377 9.83 10.72 -15.95
N PHE A 378 10.48 11.06 -17.07
CA PHE A 378 11.59 12.02 -17.09
C PHE A 378 11.19 13.46 -17.49
N SER A 379 9.89 13.77 -17.65
CA SER A 379 9.43 15.14 -18.00
C SER A 379 9.38 16.12 -16.83
N ALA A 380 9.77 15.70 -15.62
CA ALA A 380 9.98 16.61 -14.49
C ALA A 380 11.49 16.84 -14.31
N THR A 381 11.85 18.09 -14.02
CA THR A 381 13.19 18.60 -13.64
C THR A 381 13.79 17.98 -12.36
N GLY A 382 13.42 16.74 -12.02
CA GLY A 382 13.79 16.01 -10.81
C GLY A 382 14.09 14.54 -11.09
N GLY A 383 14.95 14.28 -12.07
CA GLY A 383 15.52 12.95 -12.31
C GLY A 383 16.47 12.54 -11.19
N GLY A 384 15.90 12.06 -10.08
CA GLY A 384 16.62 11.51 -8.92
C GLY A 384 17.46 12.54 -8.15
N ALA A 385 17.52 12.39 -6.82
CA ALA A 385 18.37 13.22 -5.98
C ALA A 385 19.86 13.07 -6.38
N ASP A 386 20.59 14.18 -6.35
CA ASP A 386 22.00 14.22 -6.69
C ASP A 386 22.85 13.40 -5.68
N VAL A 387 23.95 12.77 -6.11
CA VAL A 387 24.85 11.99 -5.24
C VAL A 387 25.43 12.79 -4.08
N ARG A 388 25.46 14.12 -4.22
CA ARG A 388 26.04 15.07 -3.29
C ARG A 388 25.31 15.25 -1.95
N LYS A 389 24.31 14.43 -1.60
CA LYS A 389 23.51 14.49 -0.35
C LYS A 389 22.78 15.82 -0.07
N VAL A 390 23.01 16.86 -0.89
CA VAL A 390 22.50 18.21 -0.68
C VAL A 390 21.78 18.65 -1.94
N ASP A 391 20.51 18.28 -2.04
CA ASP A 391 19.58 18.94 -2.95
C ASP A 391 19.10 20.24 -2.28
N LEU A 392 19.94 21.27 -2.36
CA LEU A 392 19.66 22.59 -1.78
C LEU A 392 18.33 23.15 -2.32
N ARG A 393 17.97 22.81 -3.57
CA ARG A 393 16.72 23.22 -4.22
C ARG A 393 15.48 22.52 -3.63
N GLU A 394 15.56 21.22 -3.34
CA GLU A 394 14.47 20.45 -2.72
C GLU A 394 14.26 20.88 -1.24
N SER A 395 15.34 21.29 -0.56
CA SER A 395 15.28 21.86 0.79
C SER A 395 14.61 23.24 0.87
N ILE A 396 14.59 23.98 -0.26
CA ILE A 396 13.98 25.30 -0.38
C ILE A 396 12.52 25.17 -0.85
N GLU A 397 12.23 24.28 -1.81
CA GLU A 397 10.85 24.01 -2.27
C GLU A 397 9.99 23.33 -1.19
N SER A 398 10.57 22.44 -0.36
CA SER A 398 9.85 21.82 0.76
C SER A 398 9.50 22.79 1.90
N ARG A 399 10.18 23.94 1.98
CA ARG A 399 9.93 24.98 3.00
C ARG A 399 9.09 26.16 2.50
N LEU A 400 8.88 26.26 1.19
CA LEU A 400 8.07 27.31 0.56
C LEU A 400 6.80 26.69 -0.02
N GLY A 401 5.93 26.21 0.88
CA GLY A 401 4.62 25.70 0.50
C GLY A 401 3.75 26.77 -0.17
N ALA A 402 3.48 26.60 -1.46
CA ALA A 402 2.27 27.10 -2.10
C ALA A 402 1.75 26.05 -3.07
N ALA A 403 0.53 25.60 -2.82
CA ALA A 403 -0.18 24.60 -3.58
C ALA A 403 -0.39 25.05 -5.03
N HIS A 404 0.36 24.47 -5.97
CA HIS A 404 -0.10 24.18 -7.32
C HIS A 404 0.53 22.87 -7.76
N LYS A 405 -0.25 21.77 -7.66
CA LYS A 405 0.00 20.60 -8.50
C LYS A 405 -0.32 21.03 -9.93
N THR A 406 0.62 21.67 -10.62
CA THR A 406 0.60 21.63 -12.07
C THR A 406 0.72 20.16 -12.43
N VAL A 407 -0.31 19.66 -13.13
CA VAL A 407 -0.28 18.33 -13.72
C VAL A 407 0.83 18.39 -14.77
N THR A 408 2.06 18.05 -14.35
CA THR A 408 3.15 17.79 -15.28
C THR A 408 2.71 16.58 -16.10
N GLU A 409 2.56 16.78 -17.41
CA GLU A 409 2.26 15.72 -18.36
C GLU A 409 3.28 14.61 -18.16
N LYS A 410 2.82 13.46 -17.67
CA LYS A 410 3.65 12.27 -17.50
C LYS A 410 3.94 11.72 -18.89
N THR A 411 5.11 12.02 -19.44
CA THR A 411 5.57 11.35 -20.66
C THR A 411 6.35 10.12 -20.23
N LEU A 412 5.59 9.07 -19.92
CA LEU A 412 6.18 7.78 -19.59
C LEU A 412 6.89 7.24 -20.84
N ARG A 413 8.16 6.87 -20.70
CA ARG A 413 8.94 6.22 -21.76
C ARG A 413 9.69 5.05 -21.20
N ASN A 414 9.79 4.00 -22.02
CA ASN A 414 10.70 2.91 -21.74
C ASN A 414 12.14 3.41 -21.93
N VAL A 415 12.96 3.32 -20.89
CA VAL A 415 14.38 3.72 -20.91
C VAL A 415 15.34 2.52 -20.98
N GLY A 416 14.81 1.37 -21.36
CA GLY A 416 15.58 0.15 -21.59
C GLY A 416 15.90 -0.61 -20.29
N PRO A 417 16.84 -1.56 -20.36
CA PRO A 417 17.15 -2.43 -19.23
C PRO A 417 17.85 -1.70 -18.08
N SER A 418 17.66 -2.22 -16.86
CA SER A 418 18.41 -1.83 -15.68
C SER A 418 18.81 -3.05 -14.87
N VAL A 419 19.94 -2.93 -14.17
CA VAL A 419 20.48 -3.99 -13.29
C VAL A 419 20.67 -3.40 -11.91
N THR A 420 20.19 -4.13 -10.90
CA THR A 420 20.44 -3.83 -9.50
C THR A 420 21.36 -4.88 -8.91
N TYR A 421 22.40 -4.44 -8.20
CA TYR A 421 23.35 -5.32 -7.52
C TYR A 421 23.80 -4.70 -6.20
N LYS A 422 24.30 -5.53 -5.28
CA LYS A 422 24.93 -5.06 -4.05
C LYS A 422 26.40 -5.43 -4.05
N LEU A 423 27.23 -4.49 -3.58
CA LEU A 423 28.63 -4.77 -3.27
C LEU A 423 28.78 -4.79 -1.75
N ARG A 424 29.30 -5.89 -1.23
CA ARG A 424 29.54 -6.11 0.19
C ARG A 424 31.04 -6.15 0.47
N ASP A 425 31.48 -5.34 1.42
CA ASP A 425 32.88 -5.34 1.86
C ASP A 425 33.19 -6.47 2.86
N ALA A 426 34.47 -6.59 3.24
CA ALA A 426 34.92 -7.58 4.22
C ALA A 426 34.36 -7.33 5.64
N ALA A 427 33.86 -6.12 5.94
CA ALA A 427 33.18 -5.81 7.19
C ALA A 427 31.69 -6.22 7.18
N GLY A 428 31.19 -6.68 6.04
CA GLY A 428 29.80 -7.08 5.84
C GLY A 428 28.86 -5.93 5.51
N GLN A 429 29.36 -4.70 5.34
CA GLN A 429 28.55 -3.56 4.91
C GLN A 429 28.25 -3.70 3.42
N ALA A 430 26.99 -3.52 3.02
CA ALA A 430 26.57 -3.58 1.64
C ALA A 430 26.06 -2.21 1.16
N VAL A 431 26.45 -1.83 -0.05
CA VAL A 431 25.88 -0.69 -0.80
C VAL A 431 25.14 -1.25 -1.99
N GLU A 432 23.94 -0.74 -2.24
CA GLU A 432 23.11 -1.16 -3.36
C GLU A 432 23.21 -0.19 -4.52
N TYR A 433 23.38 -0.72 -5.72
CA TYR A 433 23.55 0.02 -6.95
C TYR A 433 22.44 -0.31 -7.92
N HIS A 434 22.00 0.69 -8.68
CA HIS A 434 20.97 0.56 -9.70
C HIS A 434 21.38 1.31 -10.95
N ASN A 435 21.79 0.58 -11.98
CA ASN A 435 22.34 1.16 -13.20
C ASN A 435 21.35 0.99 -14.34
N TYR A 436 21.14 2.05 -15.12
CA TYR A 436 20.44 2.00 -16.40
C TYR A 436 21.44 1.66 -17.51
N MET A 437 21.03 0.77 -18.42
CA MET A 437 21.92 0.21 -19.44
C MET A 437 21.93 1.02 -20.74
N LEU A 438 21.02 1.98 -20.89
CA LEU A 438 20.99 2.93 -22.00
C LEU A 438 21.05 4.36 -21.47
N PRO A 439 21.65 5.30 -22.21
CA PRO A 439 21.68 6.70 -21.80
C PRO A 439 20.29 7.32 -21.97
N VAL A 440 19.90 8.10 -20.97
CA VAL A 440 18.66 8.89 -20.96
C VAL A 440 18.97 10.35 -21.26
N GLU A 441 18.00 11.05 -21.83
CA GLU A 441 18.12 12.49 -22.12
C GLU A 441 17.65 13.30 -20.90
N LEU A 442 18.55 14.09 -20.32
CA LEU A 442 18.28 15.02 -19.22
C LEU A 442 18.83 16.39 -19.60
N ASP A 443 17.99 17.42 -19.53
CA ASP A 443 18.35 18.81 -19.85
C ASP A 443 19.07 18.98 -21.21
N GLY A 444 18.69 18.18 -22.22
CA GLY A 444 19.28 18.19 -23.56
C GLY A 444 20.66 17.51 -23.68
N GLN A 445 21.07 16.76 -22.66
CA GLN A 445 22.30 15.96 -22.62
C GLN A 445 21.96 14.48 -22.43
N ARG A 446 22.64 13.60 -23.16
CA ARG A 446 22.51 12.15 -22.99
C ARG A 446 23.47 11.66 -21.91
N VAL A 447 22.91 11.04 -20.87
CA VAL A 447 23.68 10.54 -19.71
C VAL A 447 23.25 9.14 -19.31
N TYR A 448 24.22 8.34 -18.89
CA TYR A 448 23.99 7.13 -18.13
C TYR A 448 23.72 7.46 -16.67
N LEU A 449 22.77 6.76 -16.08
CA LEU A 449 22.41 6.90 -14.67
C LEU A 449 22.94 5.70 -13.89
N LEU A 450 23.95 5.96 -13.04
CA LEU A 450 24.55 4.97 -12.14
C LEU A 450 24.12 5.27 -10.71
N GLY A 451 23.08 4.57 -10.25
CA GLY A 451 22.44 4.79 -8.97
C GLY A 451 23.16 4.12 -7.82
N LEU A 452 23.14 4.73 -6.64
CA LEU A 452 23.55 4.11 -5.38
C LEU A 452 22.64 4.49 -4.21
N ARG A 453 22.54 3.61 -3.21
CA ARG A 453 21.96 3.89 -1.90
C ARG A 453 22.62 3.03 -0.83
N ASP A 454 22.78 3.60 0.35
CA ASP A 454 23.45 2.92 1.47
C ASP A 454 22.49 1.97 2.19
N THR A 455 21.18 2.29 2.18
CA THR A 455 20.13 1.46 2.79
C THR A 455 18.93 1.29 1.85
N PRO A 456 18.19 0.17 1.91
CA PRO A 456 17.02 -0.06 1.05
C PRO A 456 15.87 0.94 1.22
N GLN A 457 15.86 1.69 2.33
CA GLN A 457 14.84 2.69 2.65
C GLN A 457 15.14 4.06 2.01
N GLU A 458 16.37 4.30 1.59
CA GLU A 458 16.77 5.52 0.91
C GLU A 458 16.41 5.48 -0.59
N SER A 459 16.14 6.66 -1.13
CA SER A 459 16.05 6.85 -2.58
C SER A 459 17.44 6.68 -3.22
N PHE A 460 17.48 6.11 -4.41
CA PHE A 460 18.72 6.07 -5.20
C PHE A 460 19.18 7.48 -5.54
N ARG A 461 20.47 7.71 -5.36
CA ARG A 461 21.17 8.88 -5.87
C ARG A 461 21.98 8.50 -7.10
N TYR A 462 21.99 9.33 -8.13
CA TYR A 462 22.54 8.94 -9.42
C TYR A 462 23.78 9.74 -9.81
N LEU A 463 24.88 9.03 -10.07
CA LEU A 463 26.00 9.57 -10.83
C LEU A 463 25.56 9.64 -12.30
N ARG A 464 25.48 10.85 -12.84
CA ARG A 464 25.09 11.12 -14.22
C ARG A 464 26.34 11.13 -15.07
N VAL A 465 26.59 10.13 -15.90
CA VAL A 465 27.81 10.04 -16.71
C VAL A 465 27.50 10.37 -18.17
N PRO A 466 28.16 11.33 -18.83
CA PRO A 466 27.84 11.68 -20.20
C PRO A 466 28.16 10.51 -21.14
N ALA A 467 27.23 10.24 -22.06
CA ALA A 467 27.48 9.34 -23.16
C ALA A 467 28.38 10.02 -24.21
N ASP A 468 29.34 9.28 -24.77
CA ASP A 468 30.17 9.75 -25.87
C ASP A 468 29.42 9.70 -27.22
N GLU A 469 30.09 10.06 -28.33
CA GLU A 469 29.49 10.09 -29.66
C GLU A 469 28.95 8.74 -30.16
N ASN A 470 29.33 7.63 -29.52
CA ASN A 470 28.87 6.27 -29.84
C ASN A 470 27.83 5.76 -28.82
N ASP A 471 27.24 6.65 -28.03
CA ASP A 471 26.39 6.32 -26.89
C ASP A 471 27.08 5.41 -25.85
N SER A 472 28.40 5.53 -25.67
CA SER A 472 29.18 4.70 -24.73
C SER A 472 29.66 5.47 -23.49
N LEU A 473 29.96 4.73 -22.43
CA LEU A 473 30.69 5.24 -21.25
C LEU A 473 32.19 5.39 -21.51
N ASP A 474 32.72 4.79 -22.58
CA ASP A 474 34.16 4.64 -22.76
C ASP A 474 34.89 6.00 -22.84
N GLY A 475 34.29 7.01 -23.46
CA GLY A 475 34.84 8.37 -23.49
C GLY A 475 35.10 8.95 -22.11
N PHE A 476 34.11 8.84 -21.22
CA PHE A 476 34.23 9.29 -19.83
C PHE A 476 35.25 8.44 -19.05
N VAL A 477 35.20 7.12 -19.20
CA VAL A 477 36.08 6.18 -18.49
C VAL A 477 37.55 6.43 -18.85
N ARG A 478 37.85 6.65 -20.14
CA ARG A 478 39.20 7.02 -20.59
C ARG A 478 39.66 8.34 -19.97
N LEU A 479 38.80 9.35 -19.96
CA LEU A 479 39.10 10.65 -19.36
C LEU A 479 39.36 10.53 -17.85
N ARG A 480 38.53 9.76 -17.14
CA ARG A 480 38.69 9.50 -15.70
C ARG A 480 40.01 8.80 -15.40
N ALA A 481 40.36 7.78 -16.17
CA ALA A 481 41.62 7.05 -16.02
C ALA A 481 42.84 7.93 -16.31
N ALA A 482 42.77 8.78 -17.34
CA ALA A 482 43.83 9.74 -17.65
C ALA A 482 43.95 10.86 -16.61
N LEU A 483 42.85 11.22 -15.95
CA LEU A 483 42.88 12.18 -14.85
C LEU A 483 43.68 11.63 -13.66
N ASP A 484 43.68 10.31 -13.42
CA ASP A 484 44.49 9.69 -12.36
C ASP A 484 45.97 9.53 -12.76
N ASP A 485 46.30 9.49 -14.05
CA ASP A 485 47.69 9.36 -14.56
C ASP A 485 48.47 10.69 -14.49
N PRO A 486 49.52 10.81 -13.65
CA PRO A 486 50.31 12.03 -13.52
C PRO A 486 51.00 12.49 -14.81
N ALA A 487 51.45 11.55 -15.66
CA ALA A 487 52.13 11.88 -16.91
C ALA A 487 51.14 12.44 -17.93
N MET A 488 49.93 11.88 -18.00
CA MET A 488 48.85 12.41 -18.84
C MET A 488 48.41 13.80 -18.40
N ARG A 489 48.26 14.04 -17.08
CA ARG A 489 47.97 15.38 -16.54
C ARG A 489 49.03 16.40 -16.93
N ALA A 490 50.31 16.07 -16.75
CA ALA A 490 51.42 16.96 -17.08
C ALA A 490 51.46 17.31 -18.57
N GLU A 491 51.23 16.32 -19.45
CA GLU A 491 51.20 16.54 -20.89
C GLU A 491 50.01 17.39 -21.34
N ALA A 492 48.82 17.15 -20.79
CA ALA A 492 47.64 17.97 -21.08
C ALA A 492 47.84 19.44 -20.68
N VAL A 493 48.48 19.68 -19.52
CA VAL A 493 48.82 21.03 -19.07
C VAL A 493 49.82 21.70 -20.01
N ARG A 494 50.86 21.00 -20.46
CA ARG A 494 51.84 21.54 -21.45
C ARG A 494 51.15 21.93 -22.76
N ARG A 495 50.30 21.05 -23.30
CA ARG A 495 49.55 21.33 -24.53
C ARG A 495 48.62 22.53 -24.38
N TYR A 496 47.89 22.61 -23.26
CA TYR A 496 47.02 23.74 -22.98
C TYR A 496 47.79 25.07 -22.89
N ALA A 497 48.94 25.08 -22.19
CA ALA A 497 49.75 26.28 -22.04
C ALA A 497 50.34 26.77 -23.37
N ALA A 498 50.88 25.86 -24.18
CA ALA A 498 51.42 26.17 -25.51
C ALA A 498 50.36 26.70 -26.48
N GLN A 499 49.10 26.27 -26.36
CA GLN A 499 48.00 26.77 -27.19
C GLN A 499 47.39 28.08 -26.69
N SER A 500 47.51 28.38 -25.40
CA SER A 500 46.83 29.51 -24.75
C SER A 500 47.69 30.77 -24.61
N VAL A 501 49.00 30.66 -24.85
CA VAL A 501 49.97 31.75 -24.73
C VAL A 501 50.56 32.07 -26.11
N GLU A 502 50.71 33.36 -26.42
CA GLU A 502 51.32 33.81 -27.66
C GLU A 502 52.79 33.37 -27.77
N PRO A 503 53.26 32.99 -28.98
CA PRO A 503 54.66 32.59 -29.17
C PRO A 503 55.65 33.67 -28.69
N GLY A 504 56.62 33.28 -27.85
CA GLY A 504 57.67 34.17 -27.35
C GLY A 504 57.47 34.70 -25.91
N ARG A 505 56.36 34.35 -25.23
CA ARG A 505 56.08 34.70 -23.82
C ARG A 505 56.31 33.53 -22.85
N ALA A 506 57.55 33.06 -22.78
CA ALA A 506 57.93 31.89 -21.97
C ALA A 506 57.65 32.08 -20.45
N ASP A 507 57.69 33.33 -19.98
CA ASP A 507 57.34 33.73 -18.61
C ASP A 507 55.86 33.42 -18.28
N LEU A 508 54.95 33.80 -19.18
CA LEU A 508 53.51 33.56 -19.01
C LEU A 508 53.16 32.09 -19.17
N GLU A 509 53.83 31.39 -20.10
CA GLU A 509 53.64 29.96 -20.30
C GLU A 509 53.99 29.17 -19.03
N GLN A 510 55.13 29.46 -18.39
CA GLN A 510 55.52 28.83 -17.13
C GLN A 510 54.52 29.11 -15.99
N ALA A 511 54.04 30.35 -15.86
CA ALA A 511 53.03 30.71 -14.87
C ALA A 511 51.69 30.00 -15.09
N LEU A 512 51.29 29.85 -16.36
CA LEU A 512 50.08 29.12 -16.74
C LEU A 512 50.23 27.62 -16.47
N VAL A 513 51.36 27.01 -16.82
CA VAL A 513 51.67 25.60 -16.51
C VAL A 513 51.57 25.34 -15.00
N ALA A 514 52.14 26.21 -14.16
CA ALA A 514 52.08 26.06 -12.71
C ALA A 514 50.63 26.12 -12.19
N SER A 515 49.87 27.12 -12.65
CA SER A 515 48.47 27.32 -12.23
C SER A 515 47.56 26.17 -12.70
N ALA A 516 47.71 25.76 -13.95
CA ALA A 516 47.00 24.65 -14.57
C ALA A 516 47.32 23.30 -13.91
N SER A 517 48.60 23.04 -13.60
CA SER A 517 49.02 21.82 -12.90
C SER A 517 48.37 21.71 -11.53
N ARG A 518 48.35 22.81 -10.76
CA ARG A 518 47.71 22.84 -9.45
C ARG A 518 46.19 22.67 -9.55
N ALA A 519 45.53 23.40 -10.44
CA ALA A 519 44.08 23.29 -10.64
C ALA A 519 43.67 21.84 -10.98
N LEU A 520 44.38 21.20 -11.91
CA LEU A 520 44.10 19.84 -12.33
C LEU A 520 44.47 18.81 -11.25
N ALA A 521 45.54 19.03 -10.46
CA ALA A 521 45.93 18.16 -9.35
C ALA A 521 44.93 18.23 -8.18
N LEU A 522 44.43 19.41 -7.84
CA LEU A 522 43.34 19.61 -6.87
C LEU A 522 42.07 18.90 -7.33
N PHE A 523 41.68 19.11 -8.58
CA PHE A 523 40.49 18.47 -9.16
C PHE A 523 40.62 16.94 -9.22
N ALA A 524 41.80 16.42 -9.55
CA ALA A 524 42.09 14.98 -9.55
C ALA A 524 42.17 14.37 -8.14
N GLY A 525 42.18 15.18 -7.07
CA GLY A 525 42.41 14.70 -5.71
C GLY A 525 43.86 14.28 -5.43
N ALA A 526 44.78 14.59 -6.34
CA ALA A 526 46.21 14.33 -6.19
C ALA A 526 46.88 15.33 -5.22
N GLU A 527 46.35 16.55 -5.13
CA GLU A 527 46.71 17.56 -4.14
C GLU A 527 45.55 17.72 -3.16
N ARG A 528 45.81 17.57 -1.85
CA ARG A 528 44.78 17.69 -0.81
C ARG A 528 44.76 19.09 -0.23
N VAL A 529 43.55 19.57 0.06
CA VAL A 529 43.30 20.84 0.75
C VAL A 529 42.57 20.54 2.03
N THR A 530 43.10 20.99 3.16
CA THR A 530 42.37 20.99 4.43
C THR A 530 41.34 22.09 4.41
N ALA A 531 40.07 21.76 4.64
CA ALA A 531 39.04 22.79 4.73
C ALA A 531 39.27 23.64 5.99
N VAL A 532 39.21 24.97 5.87
CA VAL A 532 39.19 25.85 7.04
C VAL A 532 37.83 25.68 7.71
N ALA A 533 37.81 25.25 8.97
CA ALA A 533 36.59 25.26 9.75
C ALA A 533 36.16 26.71 9.96
N ASP A 534 35.03 27.12 9.41
CA ASP A 534 34.44 28.44 9.65
C ASP A 534 34.13 28.60 11.14
N ALA A 535 35.07 29.16 11.88
CA ALA A 535 34.89 29.60 13.25
C ALA A 535 34.18 30.97 13.29
N ALA A 536 33.04 31.12 12.60
CA ALA A 536 32.29 32.38 12.59
C ALA A 536 30.84 32.24 12.11
N THR A 537 30.01 31.40 12.73
CA THR A 537 28.58 31.71 12.98
C THR A 537 28.00 30.67 13.93
N GLY A 538 27.91 31.03 15.22
CA GLY A 538 27.26 30.22 16.25
C GLY A 538 25.74 30.17 16.12
N VAL A 539 25.21 29.66 15.01
CA VAL A 539 23.81 29.27 14.89
C VAL A 539 23.75 27.75 14.89
N ASN A 540 23.59 27.18 16.08
CA ASN A 540 23.18 25.80 16.27
C ASN A 540 21.77 25.61 15.68
N GLY A 541 21.70 25.35 14.38
CA GLY A 541 20.51 24.80 13.73
C GLY A 541 20.44 23.31 14.04
N ALA A 542 19.79 22.95 15.14
CA ALA A 542 19.38 21.58 15.40
C ALA A 542 18.40 21.12 14.30
N ASN A 543 18.92 20.43 13.30
CA ASN A 543 18.16 19.50 12.45
C ASN A 543 19.12 18.39 12.03
N GLY A 544 18.85 17.19 12.53
CA GLY A 544 19.67 16.01 12.30
C GLY A 544 19.70 15.62 10.82
N ALA A 545 20.85 15.83 10.19
CA ALA A 545 21.27 15.13 8.99
C ALA A 545 22.76 14.80 9.17
N ASN A 546 23.03 13.58 9.66
CA ASN A 546 24.40 13.11 9.85
C ASN A 546 25.10 12.93 8.49
N GLY A 547 26.19 13.69 8.32
CA GLY A 547 27.32 13.35 7.45
C GLY A 547 27.54 14.26 6.25
N ALA A 548 28.10 15.46 6.47
CA ALA A 548 28.91 16.19 5.48
C ALA A 548 29.59 17.48 6.01
N ALA A 549 29.32 17.95 7.23
CA ALA A 549 30.06 19.07 7.82
C ALA A 549 31.26 18.53 8.62
N GLY A 550 32.40 18.27 7.95
CA GLY A 550 33.65 17.94 8.65
C GLY A 550 34.63 16.96 7.97
N SER A 551 34.46 16.59 6.69
CA SER A 551 35.45 15.76 5.98
C SER A 551 36.18 16.58 4.91
N ASP A 552 37.51 16.54 4.89
CA ASP A 552 38.33 17.19 3.86
C ASP A 552 37.88 16.75 2.45
N PRO A 553 37.75 17.68 1.49
CA PRO A 553 37.36 17.36 0.13
C PRO A 553 38.38 16.43 -0.52
N LYS A 554 37.92 15.27 -0.99
CA LYS A 554 38.78 14.25 -1.61
C LYS A 554 39.29 14.65 -3.00
N GLY A 555 38.62 15.58 -3.68
CA GLY A 555 38.92 16.04 -5.03
C GLY A 555 37.73 16.77 -5.67
N GLY A 556 37.74 16.90 -6.99
CA GLY A 556 36.66 17.51 -7.77
C GLY A 556 36.54 19.03 -7.60
N LEU A 557 35.38 19.57 -7.97
CA LEU A 557 35.07 21.01 -7.85
C LEU A 557 35.06 21.46 -6.38
N GLN A 558 34.75 20.56 -5.43
CA GLN A 558 34.78 20.89 -4.00
C GLN A 558 36.20 21.17 -3.49
N ALA A 559 37.20 20.42 -3.95
CA ALA A 559 38.60 20.68 -3.60
C ALA A 559 39.10 22.00 -4.19
N VAL A 560 38.70 22.32 -5.43
CA VAL A 560 39.01 23.60 -6.08
C VAL A 560 38.35 24.77 -5.33
N ALA A 561 37.09 24.62 -4.92
CA ALA A 561 36.38 25.62 -4.14
C ALA A 561 37.01 25.85 -2.75
N ALA A 562 37.36 24.77 -2.03
CA ALA A 562 38.02 24.85 -0.74
C ALA A 562 39.40 25.53 -0.84
N PHE A 563 40.14 25.26 -1.93
CA PHE A 563 41.40 25.95 -2.22
C PHE A 563 41.20 27.46 -2.38
N LEU A 564 40.21 27.87 -3.18
CA LEU A 564 39.88 29.28 -3.41
C LEU A 564 39.49 29.99 -2.12
N GLN A 565 38.64 29.36 -1.30
CA GLN A 565 38.21 29.92 -0.01
C GLN A 565 39.39 30.15 0.94
N SER A 566 40.36 29.23 0.94
CA SER A 566 41.50 29.27 1.87
C SER A 566 42.65 30.17 1.40
N ASN A 567 42.80 30.39 0.09
CA ASN A 567 43.97 31.05 -0.49
C ASN A 567 43.67 32.37 -1.21
N VAL A 568 42.39 32.70 -1.45
CA VAL A 568 41.99 33.92 -2.17
C VAL A 568 41.09 34.79 -1.29
N PRO A 569 41.40 36.10 -1.12
CA PRO A 569 40.56 37.04 -0.38
C PRO A 569 39.13 37.11 -0.92
N ASP A 570 38.13 37.29 -0.05
CA ASP A 570 36.68 37.31 -0.41
C ASP A 570 36.38 38.15 -1.67
N ALA A 571 36.96 39.35 -1.75
CA ALA A 571 36.71 40.31 -2.82
C ALA A 571 37.19 39.85 -4.21
N GLU A 572 38.11 38.90 -4.28
CA GLU A 572 38.72 38.42 -5.53
C GLU A 572 38.29 36.98 -5.90
N ARG A 573 37.56 36.30 -5.01
CA ARG A 573 37.23 34.87 -5.17
C ARG A 573 36.44 34.56 -6.43
N GLU A 574 35.45 35.38 -6.77
CA GLU A 574 34.62 35.15 -7.96
C GLU A 574 35.48 35.20 -9.23
N ARG A 575 36.26 36.27 -9.38
CA ARG A 575 37.16 36.46 -10.53
C ARG A 575 38.25 35.39 -10.61
N ALA A 576 38.85 35.03 -9.47
CA ALA A 576 39.85 33.96 -9.41
C ALA A 576 39.22 32.59 -9.74
N GLY A 577 37.99 32.36 -9.29
CA GLY A 577 37.19 31.17 -9.59
C GLY A 577 36.93 31.02 -11.09
N ASP A 578 36.46 32.08 -11.75
CA ASP A 578 36.20 32.07 -13.20
C ASP A 578 37.47 31.73 -14.00
N VAL A 579 38.61 32.29 -13.61
CA VAL A 579 39.90 32.02 -14.26
C VAL A 579 40.32 30.56 -14.03
N LEU A 580 40.21 30.04 -12.80
CA LEU A 580 40.56 28.64 -12.50
C LEU A 580 39.65 27.66 -13.21
N VAL A 581 38.33 27.91 -13.25
CA VAL A 581 37.37 27.06 -13.97
C VAL A 581 37.68 27.05 -15.47
N ARG A 582 38.02 28.21 -16.06
CA ARG A 582 38.43 28.28 -17.47
C ARG A 582 39.71 27.49 -17.74
N ILE A 583 40.73 27.62 -16.89
CA ILE A 583 41.98 26.85 -17.00
C ILE A 583 41.70 25.35 -16.83
N LEU A 584 40.90 24.97 -15.85
CA LEU A 584 40.52 23.58 -15.58
C LEU A 584 39.78 22.97 -16.77
N ASN A 585 38.76 23.65 -17.30
CA ASN A 585 38.02 23.16 -18.47
C ASN A 585 38.92 23.03 -19.70
N GLY A 586 39.81 24.01 -19.94
CA GLY A 586 40.75 23.96 -21.06
C GLY A 586 41.76 22.81 -20.96
N THR A 587 42.32 22.60 -19.77
CA THR A 587 43.25 21.48 -19.49
C THR A 587 42.58 20.12 -19.55
N LEU A 588 41.36 19.98 -19.02
CA LEU A 588 40.56 18.75 -19.13
C LEU A 588 40.16 18.46 -20.58
N PHE A 589 39.90 19.47 -21.39
CA PHE A 589 39.66 19.30 -22.83
C PHE A 589 40.92 18.77 -23.53
N GLU A 590 42.10 19.34 -23.28
CA GLU A 590 43.35 18.83 -23.84
C GLU A 590 43.67 17.42 -23.33
N LEU A 591 43.32 17.10 -22.08
CA LEU A 591 43.43 15.75 -21.53
C LEU A 591 42.53 14.77 -22.29
N LEU A 592 41.29 15.16 -22.60
CA LEU A 592 40.38 14.36 -23.42
C LEU A 592 40.95 14.15 -24.83
N GLN A 593 41.49 15.19 -25.48
CA GLN A 593 42.13 15.07 -26.79
C GLN A 593 43.30 14.08 -26.75
N LEU A 594 44.11 14.13 -25.69
CA LEU A 594 45.22 13.21 -25.46
C LEU A 594 44.74 11.75 -25.31
N CYS A 595 43.61 11.54 -24.61
CA CYS A 595 42.98 10.24 -24.47
C CYS A 595 42.51 9.69 -25.84
N ARG A 596 41.91 10.56 -26.66
CA ARG A 596 41.41 10.20 -27.99
C ARG A 596 42.55 9.84 -28.92
N GLU A 597 43.63 10.62 -28.93
CA GLU A 597 44.84 10.36 -29.70
C GLU A 597 45.45 8.99 -29.35
N LYS A 598 45.64 8.71 -28.05
CA LYS A 598 46.14 7.39 -27.59
C LYS A 598 45.22 6.23 -27.94
N ALA A 599 43.91 6.48 -28.04
CA ALA A 599 42.92 5.48 -28.45
C ALA A 599 42.75 5.35 -29.98
N GLY A 600 43.50 6.12 -30.78
CA GLY A 600 43.36 6.13 -32.24
C GLY A 600 42.04 6.75 -32.75
N LEU A 601 41.39 7.57 -31.93
CA LEU A 601 40.13 8.24 -32.26
C LEU A 601 40.39 9.62 -32.87
N ALA A 602 39.46 10.08 -33.72
CA ALA A 602 39.52 11.42 -34.29
C ALA A 602 39.48 12.50 -33.19
N PRO A 603 40.20 13.62 -33.31
CA PRO A 603 40.09 14.73 -32.36
C PRO A 603 38.66 15.22 -32.22
N LEU A 604 38.23 15.55 -31.00
CA LEU A 604 36.89 16.09 -30.77
C LEU A 604 36.84 17.54 -31.32
N PRO A 605 35.83 17.89 -32.14
CA PRO A 605 35.65 19.26 -32.60
C PRO A 605 35.32 20.19 -31.43
N ARG A 606 35.57 21.49 -31.60
CA ARG A 606 35.17 22.53 -30.63
C ARG A 606 33.77 23.07 -30.99
N ASP A 607 32.79 22.18 -30.98
CA ASP A 607 31.38 22.48 -31.28
C ASP A 607 30.50 22.38 -30.02
N GLU A 608 29.20 22.66 -30.20
CA GLU A 608 28.24 22.68 -29.09
C GLU A 608 28.07 21.29 -28.42
N PRO A 609 27.92 20.17 -29.15
CA PRO A 609 27.90 18.83 -28.54
C PRO A 609 29.13 18.51 -27.68
N ALA A 610 30.33 18.84 -28.17
CA ALA A 610 31.56 18.65 -27.41
C ALA A 610 31.59 19.49 -26.11
N GLN A 611 31.11 20.73 -26.17
CA GLN A 611 31.01 21.59 -24.98
C GLN A 611 30.01 21.06 -23.95
N ARG A 612 28.86 20.52 -24.38
CA ARG A 612 27.89 19.91 -23.47
C ARG A 612 28.44 18.63 -22.84
N PHE A 613 29.08 17.76 -23.62
CA PHE A 613 29.79 16.58 -23.12
C PHE A 613 30.81 16.97 -22.05
N MET A 614 31.66 17.97 -22.33
CA MET A 614 32.68 18.42 -21.40
C MET A 614 32.11 19.02 -20.12
N THR A 615 31.10 19.88 -20.23
CA THR A 615 30.43 20.46 -19.06
C THR A 615 29.91 19.36 -18.14
N GLN A 616 29.20 18.39 -18.71
CA GLN A 616 28.70 17.25 -17.94
C GLN A 616 29.85 16.39 -17.40
N ALA A 617 30.88 16.10 -18.20
CA ALA A 617 32.02 15.29 -17.78
C ALA A 617 32.76 15.89 -16.58
N VAL A 618 32.95 17.21 -16.53
CA VAL A 618 33.58 17.90 -15.39
C VAL A 618 32.76 17.70 -14.12
N ILE A 619 31.43 17.86 -14.21
CA ILE A 619 30.52 17.63 -13.07
C ILE A 619 30.59 16.15 -12.64
N SER A 620 30.46 15.23 -13.59
CA SER A 620 30.50 13.79 -13.35
C SER A 620 31.83 13.33 -12.75
N LEU A 621 32.96 13.85 -13.21
CA LEU A 621 34.29 13.58 -12.65
C LEU A 621 34.37 14.05 -11.20
N SER A 622 33.86 15.25 -10.89
CA SER A 622 33.76 15.73 -9.51
C SER A 622 32.85 14.86 -8.65
N ASP A 623 31.77 14.33 -9.21
CA ASP A 623 30.77 13.55 -8.47
C ASP A 623 31.21 12.10 -8.24
N THR A 624 32.19 11.59 -9.01
CA THR A 624 32.77 10.24 -8.81
C THR A 624 33.34 10.03 -7.41
N PHE A 625 33.81 11.08 -6.74
CA PHE A 625 34.29 11.02 -5.35
C PHE A 625 33.21 10.66 -4.32
N PHE A 626 31.92 10.78 -4.68
CA PHE A 626 30.76 10.35 -3.87
C PHE A 626 30.24 8.97 -4.27
N TYR A 627 30.81 8.34 -5.30
CA TYR A 627 30.48 6.99 -5.73
C TYR A 627 31.53 6.01 -5.16
N PRO A 628 31.28 5.31 -4.05
CA PRO A 628 32.34 4.60 -3.33
C PRO A 628 32.88 3.36 -4.04
N ALA A 629 32.15 2.82 -5.03
CA ALA A 629 32.58 1.62 -5.73
C ALA A 629 33.69 1.93 -6.76
N PRO A 630 34.71 1.05 -6.87
CA PRO A 630 35.76 1.20 -7.87
C PRO A 630 35.25 0.98 -9.30
N MET A 631 34.24 0.11 -9.44
CA MET A 631 33.67 -0.29 -10.72
C MET A 631 32.15 -0.11 -10.70
N ALA A 632 31.58 0.28 -11.83
CA ALA A 632 30.16 0.10 -12.13
C ALA A 632 29.97 -1.13 -13.02
N PHE A 633 28.85 -1.81 -12.90
CA PHE A 633 28.54 -2.98 -13.73
C PHE A 633 27.51 -2.62 -14.81
N GLN A 634 27.86 -2.91 -16.06
CA GLN A 634 26.97 -2.84 -17.23
C GLN A 634 26.55 -4.23 -17.68
N LEU A 635 25.34 -4.37 -18.20
CA LEU A 635 24.82 -5.62 -18.72
C LEU A 635 25.43 -5.90 -20.10
N ALA A 636 26.16 -7.00 -20.23
CA ALA A 636 26.73 -7.46 -21.49
C ALA A 636 25.80 -8.46 -22.19
N ASP A 637 25.19 -9.37 -21.44
CA ASP A 637 24.24 -10.37 -21.96
C ASP A 637 23.31 -10.87 -20.83
N PHE A 638 22.15 -11.46 -21.18
CA PHE A 638 21.26 -12.08 -20.21
C PHE A 638 20.35 -13.16 -20.81
N THR A 639 19.93 -14.08 -19.95
CA THR A 639 18.83 -15.02 -20.20
C THR A 639 17.74 -14.76 -19.16
N HIS A 640 16.65 -14.14 -19.61
CA HIS A 640 15.57 -13.70 -18.72
C HIS A 640 14.68 -14.88 -18.31
N VAL A 641 14.43 -14.99 -17.01
CA VAL A 641 13.50 -15.95 -16.41
C VAL A 641 12.59 -15.16 -15.49
N GLN A 642 11.27 -15.30 -15.65
CA GLN A 642 10.32 -14.59 -14.78
C GLN A 642 9.82 -15.50 -13.67
N ALA A 643 9.35 -14.88 -12.59
CA ALA A 643 8.59 -15.54 -11.55
C ALA A 643 7.28 -14.79 -11.30
N SER A 644 6.24 -15.55 -10.94
CA SER A 644 4.98 -15.00 -10.46
C SER A 644 4.86 -15.20 -8.96
N VAL A 645 4.40 -14.15 -8.29
CA VAL A 645 4.01 -14.21 -6.89
C VAL A 645 2.48 -14.32 -6.87
N PHE A 646 2.01 -15.53 -6.56
CA PHE A 646 0.59 -15.77 -6.37
C PHE A 646 0.22 -15.54 -4.92
N GLN A 647 -0.89 -14.84 -4.69
CA GLN A 647 -1.49 -14.86 -3.37
C GLN A 647 -2.49 -16.02 -3.31
N VAL A 648 -2.22 -16.99 -2.45
CA VAL A 648 -3.11 -18.13 -2.21
C VAL A 648 -3.89 -17.93 -0.93
N ALA A 649 -5.21 -18.11 -1.00
CA ALA A 649 -6.10 -17.89 0.14
C ALA A 649 -7.18 -18.95 0.24
N ARG A 650 -7.36 -19.50 1.45
CA ARG A 650 -8.53 -20.29 1.84
C ARG A 650 -9.35 -19.44 2.81
N ALA A 651 -10.53 -19.03 2.38
CA ALA A 651 -11.38 -18.08 3.11
C ALA A 651 -12.80 -18.64 3.32
N PRO A 652 -13.02 -19.51 4.33
CA PRO A 652 -14.33 -20.12 4.60
C PRO A 652 -15.38 -19.10 5.10
N GLY A 653 -14.95 -17.99 5.70
CA GLY A 653 -15.80 -16.91 6.16
C GLY A 653 -16.42 -16.08 5.04
N LYS A 654 -15.83 -16.06 3.84
CA LYS A 654 -16.26 -15.26 2.69
C LYS A 654 -17.75 -15.41 2.38
N THR A 655 -18.26 -16.64 2.32
CA THR A 655 -19.68 -16.91 2.05
C THR A 655 -20.58 -16.44 3.20
N VAL A 656 -20.11 -16.56 4.44
CA VAL A 656 -20.81 -16.10 5.65
C VAL A 656 -20.92 -14.57 5.63
N VAL A 657 -19.84 -13.87 5.27
CA VAL A 657 -19.83 -12.41 5.12
C VAL A 657 -20.80 -11.97 4.03
N TYR A 658 -20.78 -12.60 2.85
CA TYR A 658 -21.71 -12.26 1.76
C TYR A 658 -23.17 -12.47 2.13
N LEU A 659 -23.49 -13.57 2.82
CA LEU A 659 -24.84 -13.79 3.36
C LEU A 659 -25.20 -12.70 4.37
N GLY A 660 -24.28 -12.34 5.26
CA GLY A 660 -24.44 -11.23 6.20
C GLY A 660 -24.74 -9.91 5.49
N CYS A 661 -23.95 -9.53 4.48
CA CYS A 661 -24.17 -8.32 3.69
C CYS A 661 -25.55 -8.30 3.00
N LEU A 662 -25.96 -9.44 2.42
CA LEU A 662 -27.30 -9.57 1.82
C LEU A 662 -28.41 -9.36 2.85
N LEU A 663 -28.31 -10.00 4.01
CA LEU A 663 -29.27 -9.84 5.11
C LEU A 663 -29.27 -8.40 5.66
N LEU A 664 -28.12 -7.72 5.68
CA LEU A 664 -28.03 -6.33 6.11
C LEU A 664 -28.83 -5.42 5.18
N ILE A 665 -28.62 -5.57 3.87
CA ILE A 665 -29.34 -4.81 2.84
C ILE A 665 -30.85 -5.04 3.00
N ILE A 666 -31.29 -6.29 2.95
CA ILE A 666 -32.71 -6.65 3.10
C ILE A 666 -33.27 -6.12 4.42
N GLY A 667 -32.52 -6.28 5.52
CA GLY A 667 -32.91 -5.88 6.85
C GLY A 667 -33.13 -4.38 6.99
N VAL A 668 -32.17 -3.58 6.52
CA VAL A 668 -32.25 -2.11 6.54
C VAL A 668 -33.40 -1.63 5.65
N PHE A 669 -33.55 -2.16 4.43
CA PHE A 669 -34.67 -1.80 3.55
C PHE A 669 -36.02 -2.11 4.19
N ALA A 670 -36.20 -3.31 4.75
CA ALA A 670 -37.44 -3.69 5.42
C ALA A 670 -37.74 -2.81 6.65
N MET A 671 -36.73 -2.44 7.43
CA MET A 671 -36.92 -1.56 8.58
C MET A 671 -37.21 -0.11 8.20
N LEU A 672 -36.61 0.41 7.13
CA LEU A 672 -36.77 1.81 6.72
C LEU A 672 -38.07 2.03 5.94
N TYR A 673 -38.40 1.17 4.99
CA TYR A 673 -39.50 1.39 4.04
C TYR A 673 -40.80 0.68 4.41
N VAL A 674 -40.76 -0.43 5.16
CA VAL A 674 -41.98 -1.13 5.58
C VAL A 674 -42.45 -0.61 6.94
N ARG A 675 -43.70 -0.17 7.02
CA ARG A 675 -44.33 0.30 8.25
C ARG A 675 -45.25 -0.78 8.82
N GLU A 676 -45.09 -1.11 10.10
CA GLU A 676 -46.06 -1.97 10.78
C GLU A 676 -47.29 -1.14 11.13
N ARG A 677 -48.45 -1.57 10.64
CA ARG A 677 -49.74 -0.93 10.91
C ARG A 677 -50.74 -1.94 11.44
N ARG A 678 -51.53 -1.52 12.43
CA ARG A 678 -52.63 -2.29 13.00
C ARG A 678 -53.86 -1.43 13.12
N LEU A 679 -54.97 -1.96 12.66
CA LEU A 679 -56.26 -1.30 12.65
C LEU A 679 -57.24 -2.14 13.46
N TRP A 680 -58.01 -1.48 14.30
CA TRP A 680 -59.11 -2.08 15.04
C TRP A 680 -60.38 -1.29 14.78
N VAL A 681 -61.46 -1.98 14.44
CA VAL A 681 -62.81 -1.40 14.40
C VAL A 681 -63.72 -2.21 15.30
N TRP A 682 -64.25 -1.58 16.33
CA TRP A 682 -65.24 -2.14 17.22
C TRP A 682 -66.64 -1.70 16.80
N LEU A 683 -67.56 -2.65 16.67
CA LEU A 683 -68.93 -2.43 16.22
C LEU A 683 -69.85 -2.93 17.33
N ALA A 684 -70.52 -2.02 18.02
CA ALA A 684 -71.50 -2.31 19.07
C ALA A 684 -72.93 -2.08 18.57
N PRO A 685 -73.92 -2.87 19.00
CA PRO A 685 -75.33 -2.61 18.65
C PRO A 685 -75.80 -1.23 19.16
N ALA A 686 -76.47 -0.46 18.30
CA ALA A 686 -77.09 0.82 18.65
C ALA A 686 -78.38 1.01 17.85
N GLY A 687 -79.54 0.83 18.51
CA GLY A 687 -80.84 0.87 17.83
C GLY A 687 -80.98 -0.24 16.78
N GLN A 688 -81.31 0.13 15.54
CA GLN A 688 -81.38 -0.79 14.39
C GLN A 688 -80.04 -0.96 13.65
N GLY A 689 -79.00 -0.23 14.07
CA GLY A 689 -77.69 -0.19 13.41
C GLY A 689 -76.53 -0.51 14.36
N ALA A 690 -75.34 0.02 14.04
CA ALA A 690 -74.13 -0.21 14.82
C ALA A 690 -73.38 1.09 15.14
N GLN A 691 -72.89 1.22 16.36
CA GLN A 691 -71.92 2.24 16.73
C GLN A 691 -70.51 1.71 16.46
N ALA A 692 -69.77 2.38 15.58
CA ALA A 692 -68.42 2.03 15.19
C ALA A 692 -67.37 2.89 15.92
N ALA A 693 -66.35 2.24 16.48
CA ALA A 693 -65.16 2.89 17.02
C ALA A 693 -63.90 2.33 16.35
N MET A 694 -63.19 3.18 15.62
CA MET A 694 -61.99 2.81 14.85
C MET A 694 -60.74 3.38 15.52
N ALA A 695 -59.66 2.59 15.57
CA ALA A 695 -58.34 3.05 15.98
C ALA A 695 -57.22 2.45 15.12
N LEU A 696 -56.23 3.27 14.77
CA LEU A 696 -55.03 2.86 14.04
C LEU A 696 -53.78 3.00 14.91
N SER A 697 -52.90 2.02 14.87
CA SER A 697 -51.56 2.06 15.44
C SER A 697 -50.51 1.85 14.36
N THR A 698 -49.54 2.75 14.33
CA THR A 698 -48.35 2.69 13.48
C THR A 698 -47.11 2.72 14.36
N ASN A 699 -46.03 2.06 13.92
CA ASN A 699 -44.74 2.10 14.59
C ASN A 699 -44.00 3.46 14.42
N ARG A 700 -44.43 4.29 13.46
CA ARG A 700 -43.86 5.63 13.21
C ARG A 700 -44.97 6.66 12.96
N LYS A 701 -44.85 7.85 13.56
CA LYS A 701 -45.72 9.00 13.27
C LYS A 701 -45.17 9.73 12.04
N THR A 702 -45.95 9.79 10.97
CA THR A 702 -45.59 10.42 9.69
C THR A 702 -46.83 11.04 9.07
N LEU A 703 -46.70 12.12 8.29
CA LEU A 703 -47.83 12.75 7.58
C LEU A 703 -48.62 11.76 6.70
N ASP A 704 -47.93 10.79 6.11
CA ASP A 704 -48.57 9.74 5.31
C ASP A 704 -49.48 8.82 6.14
N ALA A 705 -49.22 8.68 7.44
CA ALA A 705 -50.05 7.88 8.34
C ALA A 705 -51.37 8.61 8.66
N ASP A 706 -51.34 9.94 8.75
CA ASP A 706 -52.53 10.77 8.94
C ASP A 706 -53.44 10.67 7.70
N ARG A 707 -52.85 10.84 6.50
CA ARG A 707 -53.56 10.69 5.21
C ARG A 707 -54.15 9.30 5.04
N GLU A 708 -53.37 8.25 5.35
CA GLU A 708 -53.85 6.87 5.28
C GLU A 708 -54.99 6.62 6.27
N PHE A 709 -54.91 7.18 7.49
CA PHE A 709 -56.00 7.07 8.46
C PHE A 709 -57.28 7.73 7.95
N ASP A 710 -57.22 8.92 7.37
CA ASP A 710 -58.38 9.60 6.80
C ASP A 710 -59.00 8.82 5.62
N GLN A 711 -58.17 8.22 4.77
CA GLN A 711 -58.63 7.34 3.70
C GLN A 711 -59.33 6.09 4.25
N LEU A 712 -58.74 5.43 5.25
CA LEU A 712 -59.34 4.25 5.90
C LEU A 712 -60.63 4.61 6.63
N LYS A 713 -60.65 5.76 7.34
CA LYS A 713 -61.83 6.29 8.02
C LYS A 713 -62.97 6.48 7.03
N THR A 714 -62.69 7.15 5.91
CA THR A 714 -63.69 7.37 4.86
C THR A 714 -64.15 6.02 4.30
N ARG A 715 -63.23 5.19 3.81
CA ARG A 715 -63.56 3.92 3.15
C ARG A 715 -64.34 2.93 4.04
N LEU A 716 -64.08 2.91 5.34
CA LEU A 716 -64.68 1.96 6.26
C LEU A 716 -65.94 2.52 6.94
N LEU A 717 -65.91 3.78 7.38
CA LEU A 717 -66.97 4.39 8.20
C LEU A 717 -67.94 5.29 7.42
N SER A 718 -67.61 5.76 6.21
CA SER A 718 -68.56 6.57 5.43
C SER A 718 -69.51 5.64 4.65
N ARG A 719 -70.64 5.29 5.26
CA ARG A 719 -71.88 4.88 4.59
C ARG A 719 -73.04 4.76 5.56
#